data_AF-A0A9D5PHS4-F1
#
_entry.id   AF-A0A9D5PHS4-F1
#
_cell.length_a   1.000
_cell.length_b   1.000
_cell.length_c   1.000
_cell.angle_alpha   90.00
_cell.angle_beta   90.00
_cell.angle_gamma   90.00
#
_symmetry.space_group_name_H-M   'P 1'
#
loop_
_entity.id
_entity.type
_entity.pdbx_description
1 polymer ?
#
loop_
_entity_poly.entity_id
_entity_poly.type
_entity_poly.pdbx_seq_one_letter_code
_entity_poly.pdbx_strand_id
1 'polypeptide(L)'
;MKHDFFALTSSMLDMEFVKKHSLKLHELERLTDNSDFQKSTEYVCEVMREAGFSEIERYAIPMDGVTTYDDCTMPLAWDRTGRSTLEIIDPQLSSSERMLADSDIEPLNATIWSPPTPPGGVTAELVSLQAVDSEDWHELSGKIVLCDRSPGGDLMYKLALSGAVGLVSYVAETMETNPDDVRWMNGVGHCGWYYVKDDPMLWNFSITPRRGAALAARLAAGEKITLKAVMNTKVYSGETYTVTGIIPGKSKAELALIAHMYEPFIPDDSAGVVLAIAIGKALRSLVMQGAIPKLEKTIRVVFSMERYGFSEYFGNHERSRKIIAAVNMDSVCHSSLQLAGVLPELRHSPASAPFFTEILLRQYLSKYCPELPFIETPGNLSDDTFAADSVYNIPTNWLHTQAAAGRHHNSGEIFAGVDWQIAHTAASVTAAAFAEMALFRNARSGASLIRQVEKGIRQDAASDFKRLEKLLTNGTLNSYAGNVIGDFLINYHCRRFAGLNALVDGAVKLTSMRGELRLLRSRYAPLSLQLNTYELSNSELRLAYMTVERDPQVAQIMSMTRLPAAERHGFIAKPGMLMNALLDGKRNLYEAYVISNFMLRKNGNFKTAAGLVQFYKKLAEYGYYKIKYAEELTKDDLTTALKALEVKPTDKLIVHSAYGSLGAVKGGPATVVEALIEHCGKKGVLMMPSFNFPFYMHRSNDEYFDLQNTPSCVGVVTDEFRKHKDVYRSLNPSHSIAVYGKKNFHWIKDHHCTLTMGQDSPLGKLEKADGYALMINCPDSVTFMHVVEMTNHTHCLGLRTEEFKVKLPDGRIESVRTWGWRGGSCAAYNKNAIFNYLRKHGLITEVMVRHSLWQYFKLSDYRKAYTKAVLCGKFGCMQCKVLPRQVQSTVISDWDSQKNCVKSSTSAFTGDWEA
;
A
#
# COMPACT_ATOMS: atom_id res chain seq x y z
N MET A 1 24.95 3.32 -37.35
CA MET A 1 24.82 1.97 -37.93
C MET A 1 23.58 1.93 -38.81
N LYS A 2 23.65 1.28 -39.96
CA LYS A 2 22.61 1.20 -41.02
C LYS A 2 21.76 -0.09 -40.92
N HIS A 3 21.71 -0.74 -39.77
CA HIS A 3 20.99 -2.01 -39.62
C HIS A 3 19.58 -1.74 -39.10
N ASP A 4 18.58 -2.23 -39.84
CA ASP A 4 17.23 -2.36 -39.32
C ASP A 4 17.19 -3.62 -38.45
N PHE A 5 17.43 -3.46 -37.14
CA PHE A 5 17.52 -4.59 -36.24
C PHE A 5 16.22 -5.39 -36.17
N PHE A 6 15.06 -4.72 -36.25
CA PHE A 6 13.77 -5.41 -36.23
C PHE A 6 13.61 -6.32 -37.44
N ALA A 7 13.87 -5.82 -38.65
CA ALA A 7 13.75 -6.65 -39.86
C ALA A 7 14.71 -7.86 -39.82
N LEU A 8 15.94 -7.65 -39.34
CA LEU A 8 16.94 -8.71 -39.20
C LEU A 8 16.55 -9.76 -38.15
N THR A 9 16.14 -9.35 -36.95
CA THR A 9 15.79 -10.29 -35.89
C THR A 9 14.47 -10.99 -36.18
N SER A 10 13.48 -10.27 -36.70
CA SER A 10 12.16 -10.81 -37.03
C SER A 10 12.22 -11.92 -38.08
N SER A 11 13.07 -11.74 -39.11
CA SER A 11 13.30 -12.77 -40.14
C SER A 11 14.14 -13.96 -39.67
N MET A 12 14.95 -13.78 -38.63
CA MET A 12 15.82 -14.83 -38.08
C MET A 12 15.15 -15.66 -36.97
N LEU A 13 14.02 -15.20 -36.44
CA LEU A 13 13.25 -15.93 -35.44
C LEU A 13 12.51 -17.11 -36.08
N ASP A 14 12.90 -18.32 -35.70
CA ASP A 14 12.29 -19.57 -36.16
C ASP A 14 11.09 -19.93 -35.27
N MET A 15 9.89 -19.58 -35.71
CA MET A 15 8.67 -19.86 -34.95
C MET A 15 8.26 -21.33 -34.98
N GLU A 16 8.76 -22.15 -35.91
CA GLU A 16 8.51 -23.59 -35.89
C GLU A 16 9.36 -24.28 -34.82
N PHE A 17 10.62 -23.84 -34.65
CA PHE A 17 11.43 -24.18 -33.48
C PHE A 17 10.71 -23.80 -32.19
N VAL A 18 10.22 -22.56 -32.08
CA VAL A 18 9.50 -22.10 -30.89
C VAL A 18 8.30 -22.98 -30.57
N LYS A 19 7.35 -23.14 -31.51
CA LYS A 19 6.14 -23.93 -31.31
C LYS A 19 6.46 -25.37 -30.88
N LYS A 20 7.37 -26.03 -31.60
CA LYS A 20 7.76 -27.42 -31.31
C LYS A 20 8.30 -27.57 -29.89
N HIS A 21 9.25 -26.73 -29.51
CA HIS A 21 9.91 -26.87 -28.21
C HIS A 21 9.02 -26.39 -27.06
N SER A 22 8.19 -25.37 -27.25
CA SER A 22 7.22 -24.93 -26.23
C SER A 22 6.15 -25.99 -25.97
N LEU A 23 5.57 -26.58 -27.01
CA LEU A 23 4.60 -27.66 -26.86
C LEU A 23 5.19 -28.87 -26.14
N LYS A 24 6.44 -29.22 -26.45
CA LYS A 24 7.11 -30.33 -25.78
C LYS A 24 7.43 -30.03 -24.31
N LEU A 25 7.85 -28.81 -24.01
CA LEU A 25 8.11 -28.38 -22.64
C LEU A 25 6.82 -28.37 -21.81
N HIS A 26 5.73 -27.80 -22.35
CA HIS A 26 4.40 -27.87 -21.76
C HIS A 26 3.95 -29.33 -21.51
N GLU A 27 4.16 -30.24 -22.46
CA GLU A 27 3.81 -31.66 -22.29
C GLU A 27 4.54 -32.30 -21.10
N LEU A 28 5.82 -31.97 -20.92
CA LEU A 28 6.62 -32.45 -19.78
C LEU A 28 6.08 -31.87 -18.47
N GLU A 29 5.78 -30.58 -18.43
CA GLU A 29 5.38 -29.89 -17.19
C GLU A 29 3.88 -30.02 -16.89
N ARG A 30 3.06 -30.60 -17.76
CA ARG A 30 1.59 -30.64 -17.62
C ARG A 30 1.08 -31.21 -16.30
N LEU A 31 1.74 -32.22 -15.75
CA LEU A 31 1.34 -32.85 -14.49
C LEU A 31 1.89 -32.13 -13.26
N THR A 32 2.90 -31.27 -13.47
CA THR A 32 3.54 -30.43 -12.46
C THR A 32 4.14 -31.19 -11.28
N ASP A 33 4.64 -32.37 -11.61
CA ASP A 33 5.39 -33.23 -10.73
C ASP A 33 6.86 -32.75 -10.69
N ASN A 34 7.46 -32.76 -9.51
CA ASN A 34 8.88 -32.43 -9.35
C ASN A 34 9.79 -33.34 -10.18
N SER A 35 9.42 -34.61 -10.34
CA SER A 35 10.13 -35.54 -11.23
C SER A 35 10.05 -35.16 -12.71
N ASP A 36 9.01 -34.44 -13.12
CA ASP A 36 8.85 -33.92 -14.47
C ASP A 36 9.61 -32.60 -14.66
N PHE A 37 9.68 -31.75 -13.62
CA PHE A 37 10.53 -30.55 -13.60
C PHE A 37 12.02 -30.89 -13.80
N GLN A 38 12.47 -32.04 -13.27
CA GLN A 38 13.81 -32.53 -13.58
C GLN A 38 13.99 -32.83 -15.07
N LYS A 39 13.04 -33.54 -15.70
CA LYS A 39 13.12 -33.87 -17.14
C LYS A 39 13.01 -32.62 -18.01
N SER A 40 12.16 -31.67 -17.62
CA SER A 40 11.95 -30.42 -18.35
C SER A 40 13.24 -29.58 -18.39
N THR A 41 13.97 -29.50 -17.28
CA THR A 41 15.24 -28.77 -17.21
C THR A 41 16.37 -29.44 -17.98
N GLU A 42 16.42 -30.77 -18.01
CA GLU A 42 17.34 -31.54 -18.87
C GLU A 42 17.05 -31.26 -20.35
N TYR A 43 15.77 -31.29 -20.74
CA TYR A 43 15.33 -30.96 -22.09
C TYR A 43 15.67 -29.52 -22.48
N VAL A 44 15.42 -28.53 -21.62
CA VAL A 44 15.79 -27.13 -21.87
C VAL A 44 17.29 -26.98 -22.10
N CYS A 45 18.14 -27.71 -21.37
CA CYS A 45 19.59 -27.72 -21.64
C CYS A 45 19.92 -28.25 -23.05
N GLU A 46 19.20 -29.26 -23.54
CA GLU A 46 19.36 -29.78 -24.91
C GLU A 46 18.95 -28.74 -25.95
N VAL A 47 17.79 -28.10 -25.76
CA VAL A 47 17.29 -27.02 -26.64
C VAL A 47 18.28 -25.85 -26.68
N MET A 48 18.88 -25.50 -25.54
CA MET A 48 19.93 -24.47 -25.48
C MET A 48 21.21 -24.87 -26.23
N ARG A 49 21.65 -26.14 -26.12
CA ARG A 49 22.79 -26.65 -26.91
C ARG A 49 22.49 -26.59 -28.42
N GLU A 50 21.29 -26.99 -28.83
CA GLU A 50 20.83 -26.90 -30.22
C GLU A 50 20.78 -25.45 -30.73
N ALA A 51 20.41 -24.51 -29.85
CA ALA A 51 20.42 -23.08 -30.13
C ALA A 51 21.84 -22.46 -30.16
N GLY A 52 22.86 -23.22 -29.73
CA GLY A 52 24.26 -22.80 -29.75
C GLY A 52 24.69 -21.96 -28.55
N PHE A 53 24.00 -22.10 -27.42
CA PHE A 53 24.43 -21.54 -26.14
C PHE A 53 25.69 -22.25 -25.63
N SER A 54 26.47 -21.53 -24.82
CA SER A 54 27.69 -22.00 -24.15
C SER A 54 27.59 -21.74 -22.64
N GLU A 55 28.50 -22.30 -21.84
CA GLU A 55 28.46 -22.17 -20.36
C GLU A 55 27.06 -22.48 -19.82
N ILE A 56 26.48 -23.58 -20.32
CA ILE A 56 25.15 -24.04 -19.91
C ILE A 56 25.32 -24.70 -18.55
N GLU A 57 24.68 -24.11 -17.54
CA GLU A 57 24.67 -24.61 -16.17
C GLU A 57 23.25 -25.04 -15.82
N ARG A 58 23.15 -26.22 -15.19
CA ARG A 58 21.96 -26.73 -14.55
C ARG A 58 22.36 -27.16 -13.16
N TYR A 59 21.80 -26.52 -12.13
CA TYR A 59 22.16 -26.82 -10.75
C TYR A 59 20.91 -26.91 -9.88
N ALA A 60 20.99 -27.80 -8.88
CA ALA A 60 19.89 -28.09 -7.97
C ALA A 60 19.73 -26.98 -6.92
N ILE A 61 18.48 -26.72 -6.56
CA ILE A 61 18.05 -25.87 -5.45
C ILE A 61 17.20 -26.75 -4.53
N PRO A 62 17.50 -26.80 -3.21
CA PRO A 62 16.73 -27.60 -2.27
C PRO A 62 15.25 -27.20 -2.25
N MET A 63 14.37 -28.21 -2.25
CA MET A 63 12.95 -28.10 -1.96
C MET A 63 12.62 -28.89 -0.69
N ASP A 64 13.14 -28.40 0.44
CA ASP A 64 13.11 -29.06 1.75
C ASP A 64 12.14 -28.40 2.75
N GLY A 65 11.46 -27.31 2.33
CA GLY A 65 10.59 -26.54 3.21
C GLY A 65 11.31 -25.74 4.30
N VAL A 66 12.65 -25.59 4.24
CA VAL A 66 13.46 -24.92 5.28
C VAL A 66 14.50 -23.97 4.70
N THR A 67 15.15 -24.37 3.60
CA THR A 67 16.18 -23.57 2.94
C THR A 67 15.58 -22.25 2.47
N THR A 68 16.24 -21.15 2.82
CA THR A 68 15.80 -19.80 2.49
C THR A 68 16.87 -19.08 1.69
N TYR A 69 16.46 -18.49 0.58
CA TYR A 69 17.28 -17.54 -0.19
C TYR A 69 16.64 -16.16 -0.09
N ASP A 70 17.43 -15.16 0.28
CA ASP A 70 16.93 -13.82 0.61
C ASP A 70 15.95 -13.88 1.80
N ASP A 71 14.64 -13.87 1.55
CA ASP A 71 13.57 -14.17 2.54
C ASP A 71 12.48 -15.05 1.94
N CYS A 72 12.82 -15.84 0.92
CA CYS A 72 11.94 -16.79 0.26
C CYS A 72 12.31 -18.20 0.74
N THR A 73 11.49 -18.81 1.58
CA THR A 73 11.67 -20.21 1.99
C THR A 73 11.22 -21.12 0.87
N MET A 74 12.13 -21.96 0.36
CA MET A 74 11.84 -22.92 -0.70
C MET A 74 10.76 -23.91 -0.24
N PRO A 75 9.81 -24.28 -1.12
CA PRO A 75 8.76 -25.23 -0.78
C PRO A 75 9.29 -26.65 -0.57
N LEU A 76 8.41 -27.55 -0.13
CA LEU A 76 8.63 -28.99 -0.28
C LEU A 76 8.39 -29.44 -1.73
N ALA A 77 9.10 -30.50 -2.16
CA ALA A 77 8.81 -31.15 -3.43
C ALA A 77 7.46 -31.88 -3.38
N TRP A 78 6.82 -32.00 -4.54
CA TRP A 78 5.51 -32.64 -4.67
C TRP A 78 5.45 -33.46 -5.95
N ASP A 79 4.85 -34.65 -5.88
CA ASP A 79 4.45 -35.39 -7.08
C ASP A 79 3.07 -36.04 -6.85
N ARG A 80 2.33 -36.21 -7.93
CA ARG A 80 1.23 -37.17 -8.02
C ARG A 80 1.78 -38.58 -7.96
N THR A 81 1.14 -39.42 -7.15
CA THR A 81 1.46 -40.86 -7.06
C THR A 81 0.40 -41.73 -7.74
N GLY A 82 -0.72 -41.12 -8.15
CA GLY A 82 -1.79 -41.76 -8.90
C GLY A 82 -2.96 -40.82 -9.17
N ARG A 83 -4.07 -41.42 -9.61
CA ARG A 83 -5.34 -40.72 -9.84
C ARG A 83 -5.93 -40.21 -8.53
N SER A 84 -6.31 -38.93 -8.48
CA SER A 84 -6.99 -38.30 -7.35
C SER A 84 -8.42 -37.95 -7.73
N THR A 85 -9.38 -38.30 -6.86
CA THR A 85 -10.81 -38.11 -7.13
C THR A 85 -11.55 -37.47 -5.97
N LEU A 86 -12.62 -36.74 -6.30
CA LEU A 86 -13.58 -36.19 -5.35
C LEU A 86 -15.00 -36.54 -5.81
N GLU A 87 -15.75 -37.23 -4.96
CA GLU A 87 -17.07 -37.76 -5.31
C GLU A 87 -18.13 -37.46 -4.25
N ILE A 88 -19.37 -37.19 -4.68
CA ILE A 88 -20.54 -37.17 -3.81
C ILE A 88 -20.96 -38.61 -3.51
N ILE A 89 -21.13 -38.93 -2.22
CA ILE A 89 -21.67 -40.21 -1.78
C ILE A 89 -23.19 -40.13 -1.75
N ASP A 90 -23.80 -40.36 -2.92
CA ASP A 90 -25.24 -40.50 -3.08
C ASP A 90 -25.56 -41.52 -4.19
N PRO A 91 -26.08 -42.71 -3.87
CA PRO A 91 -26.35 -43.74 -4.87
C PRO A 91 -27.47 -43.38 -5.85
N GLN A 92 -28.27 -42.33 -5.59
CA GLN A 92 -29.33 -41.88 -6.51
C GLN A 92 -28.77 -41.04 -7.67
N LEU A 93 -27.60 -40.43 -7.49
CA LEU A 93 -26.94 -39.64 -8.52
C LEU A 93 -26.24 -40.55 -9.53
N SER A 94 -26.29 -40.17 -10.81
CA SER A 94 -25.49 -40.83 -11.85
C SER A 94 -23.99 -40.70 -11.56
N SER A 95 -23.17 -41.57 -12.16
CA SER A 95 -21.71 -41.51 -11.97
C SER A 95 -21.11 -40.15 -12.36
N SER A 96 -21.66 -39.49 -13.38
CA SER A 96 -21.23 -38.14 -13.81
C SER A 96 -21.64 -37.03 -12.84
N GLU A 97 -22.80 -37.16 -12.18
CA GLU A 97 -23.26 -36.20 -11.17
C GLU A 97 -22.52 -36.37 -9.84
N ARG A 98 -22.10 -37.60 -9.52
CA ARG A 98 -21.27 -37.87 -8.34
C ARG A 98 -19.85 -37.33 -8.48
N MET A 99 -19.24 -37.46 -9.65
CA MET A 99 -17.83 -37.10 -9.85
C MET A 99 -17.63 -35.58 -9.94
N LEU A 100 -17.03 -35.00 -8.90
CA LEU A 100 -16.76 -33.56 -8.81
C LEU A 100 -15.37 -33.19 -9.34
N ALA A 101 -14.39 -34.07 -9.20
CA ALA A 101 -13.00 -33.81 -9.60
C ALA A 101 -12.28 -35.12 -9.94
N ASP A 102 -11.47 -35.13 -11.00
CA ASP A 102 -10.69 -36.29 -11.44
C ASP A 102 -9.38 -35.84 -12.12
N SER A 103 -8.26 -36.06 -11.44
CA SER A 103 -6.96 -35.56 -11.89
C SER A 103 -6.41 -36.21 -13.15
N ASP A 104 -6.95 -37.36 -13.58
CA ASP A 104 -6.54 -38.00 -14.85
C ASP A 104 -7.27 -37.40 -16.05
N ILE A 105 -8.43 -36.79 -15.83
CA ILE A 105 -9.18 -36.05 -16.86
C ILE A 105 -8.70 -34.60 -16.90
N GLU A 106 -8.66 -33.95 -15.74
CA GLU A 106 -8.27 -32.56 -15.58
C GLU A 106 -7.23 -32.46 -14.44
N PRO A 107 -5.92 -32.44 -14.78
CA PRO A 107 -4.84 -32.38 -13.79
C PRO A 107 -5.00 -31.27 -12.75
N LEU A 108 -5.58 -30.13 -13.14
CA LEU A 108 -5.79 -28.98 -12.25
C LEU A 108 -6.76 -29.26 -11.09
N ASN A 109 -7.54 -30.35 -11.16
CA ASN A 109 -8.42 -30.73 -10.08
C ASN A 109 -7.67 -31.05 -8.78
N ALA A 110 -6.51 -31.71 -8.88
CA ALA A 110 -5.63 -31.90 -7.74
C ALA A 110 -4.76 -30.64 -7.60
N THR A 111 -5.06 -29.80 -6.60
CA THR A 111 -4.26 -28.61 -6.31
C THR A 111 -2.82 -29.02 -6.06
N ILE A 112 -1.88 -28.47 -6.84
CA ILE A 112 -0.44 -28.75 -6.70
C ILE A 112 0.02 -28.46 -5.26
N TRP A 113 1.00 -29.22 -4.76
CA TRP A 113 1.46 -29.17 -3.36
C TRP A 113 0.43 -29.61 -2.32
N SER A 114 -0.75 -30.13 -2.70
CA SER A 114 -1.68 -30.71 -1.72
C SER A 114 -1.12 -31.99 -1.08
N PRO A 115 -1.19 -32.14 0.26
CA PRO A 115 -0.81 -33.38 0.94
C PRO A 115 -1.75 -34.54 0.54
N PRO A 116 -1.33 -35.80 0.72
CA PRO A 116 -2.19 -36.94 0.45
C PRO A 116 -3.31 -37.09 1.48
N THR A 117 -4.41 -37.74 1.07
CA THR A 117 -5.36 -38.33 2.02
C THR A 117 -4.77 -39.60 2.65
N PRO A 118 -5.24 -40.06 3.83
CA PRO A 118 -4.92 -41.39 4.33
C PRO A 118 -5.26 -42.51 3.32
N PRO A 119 -4.63 -43.69 3.44
CA PRO A 119 -4.96 -44.83 2.59
C PRO A 119 -6.46 -45.14 2.60
N GLY A 120 -7.07 -45.23 1.41
CA GLY A 120 -8.53 -45.44 1.25
C GLY A 120 -9.37 -44.16 1.11
N GLY A 121 -8.75 -42.99 1.31
CA GLY A 121 -9.40 -41.68 1.21
C GLY A 121 -10.06 -41.21 2.50
N VAL A 122 -10.74 -40.07 2.43
CA VAL A 122 -11.52 -39.47 3.53
C VAL A 122 -12.96 -39.35 3.08
N THR A 123 -13.90 -39.82 3.92
CA THR A 123 -15.33 -39.58 3.74
C THR A 123 -15.82 -38.69 4.87
N ALA A 124 -16.37 -37.52 4.53
CA ALA A 124 -16.84 -36.55 5.51
C ALA A 124 -17.96 -35.66 4.96
N GLU A 125 -18.70 -35.04 5.88
CA GLU A 125 -19.74 -34.08 5.55
C GLU A 125 -19.12 -32.78 5.00
N LEU A 126 -19.75 -32.23 3.96
CA LEU A 126 -19.39 -30.94 3.36
C LEU A 126 -20.13 -29.81 4.06
N VAL A 127 -19.41 -28.74 4.41
CA VAL A 127 -19.97 -27.51 5.00
C VAL A 127 -19.52 -26.28 4.21
N SER A 128 -20.36 -25.25 4.17
CA SER A 128 -20.03 -23.99 3.48
C SER A 128 -19.20 -23.09 4.38
N LEU A 129 -18.06 -22.58 3.88
CA LEU A 129 -17.27 -21.58 4.62
C LEU A 129 -18.08 -20.29 4.88
N GLN A 130 -19.02 -19.95 3.99
CA GLN A 130 -19.85 -18.74 4.14
C GLN A 130 -20.82 -18.82 5.32
N ALA A 131 -21.12 -20.02 5.80
CA ALA A 131 -22.05 -20.25 6.91
C ALA A 131 -21.34 -20.28 8.28
N VAL A 132 -20.00 -20.16 8.31
CA VAL A 132 -19.21 -20.27 9.54
C VAL A 132 -18.88 -18.88 10.05
N ASP A 133 -19.33 -18.58 11.26
CA ASP A 133 -18.96 -17.35 11.96
C ASP A 133 -17.49 -17.39 12.40
N SER A 134 -16.85 -16.23 12.48
CA SER A 134 -15.41 -16.15 12.73
C SER A 134 -14.96 -16.64 14.11
N GLU A 135 -15.90 -16.92 15.02
CA GLU A 135 -15.65 -17.45 16.37
C GLU A 135 -15.85 -18.98 16.44
N ASP A 136 -16.50 -19.59 15.45
CA ASP A 136 -16.98 -20.99 15.48
C ASP A 136 -16.14 -21.96 14.64
N TRP A 137 -14.86 -21.64 14.40
CA TRP A 137 -13.95 -22.49 13.63
C TRP A 137 -13.89 -23.93 14.15
N HIS A 138 -14.08 -24.15 15.45
CA HIS A 138 -14.07 -25.48 16.06
C HIS A 138 -15.15 -26.43 15.51
N GLU A 139 -16.26 -25.90 14.96
CA GLU A 139 -17.32 -26.69 14.32
C GLU A 139 -16.89 -27.35 13.02
N LEU A 140 -15.78 -26.89 12.43
CA LEU A 140 -15.21 -27.45 11.20
C LEU A 140 -14.45 -28.77 11.43
N SER A 141 -14.21 -29.15 12.69
CA SER A 141 -13.47 -30.37 13.02
C SER A 141 -14.12 -31.62 12.39
N GLY A 142 -13.35 -32.35 11.58
CA GLY A 142 -13.82 -33.56 10.89
C GLY A 142 -14.64 -33.29 9.62
N LYS A 143 -14.78 -32.03 9.17
CA LYS A 143 -15.59 -31.64 8.00
C LYS A 143 -14.72 -31.34 6.78
N ILE A 144 -15.30 -31.47 5.58
CA ILE A 144 -14.76 -30.94 4.34
C ILE A 144 -15.39 -29.56 4.13
N VAL A 145 -14.59 -28.56 3.77
CA VAL A 145 -15.05 -27.17 3.65
C VAL A 145 -15.17 -26.76 2.18
N LEU A 146 -16.28 -26.14 1.80
CA LEU A 146 -16.49 -25.51 0.49
C LEU A 146 -16.08 -24.03 0.55
N CYS A 147 -15.14 -23.62 -0.31
CA CYS A 147 -14.64 -22.26 -0.44
C CYS A 147 -14.94 -21.70 -1.85
N ASP A 148 -15.50 -20.49 -1.89
CA ASP A 148 -16.00 -19.80 -3.09
C ASP A 148 -14.95 -18.91 -3.78
N ARG A 149 -13.69 -19.02 -3.35
CA ARG A 149 -12.55 -18.27 -3.85
C ARG A 149 -11.27 -19.10 -3.78
N SER A 150 -10.22 -18.61 -4.44
CA SER A 150 -8.86 -19.12 -4.22
C SER A 150 -8.42 -18.82 -2.78
N PRO A 151 -8.06 -19.84 -1.97
CA PRO A 151 -7.72 -19.65 -0.57
C PRO A 151 -6.32 -19.02 -0.41
N GLY A 152 -6.20 -17.99 0.44
CA GLY A 152 -4.89 -17.46 0.86
C GLY A 152 -4.31 -18.22 2.05
N GLY A 153 -3.01 -18.05 2.32
CA GLY A 153 -2.29 -18.73 3.41
C GLY A 153 -2.95 -18.59 4.78
N ASP A 154 -3.41 -17.37 5.15
CA ASP A 154 -4.13 -17.12 6.41
C ASP A 154 -5.39 -18.00 6.56
N LEU A 155 -6.11 -18.25 5.48
CA LEU A 155 -7.32 -19.09 5.49
C LEU A 155 -6.93 -20.57 5.58
N MET A 156 -5.98 -21.01 4.76
CA MET A 156 -5.47 -22.39 4.78
C MET A 156 -4.97 -22.78 6.16
N TYR A 157 -4.17 -21.92 6.79
CA TYR A 157 -3.65 -22.13 8.12
C TYR A 157 -4.75 -22.27 9.18
N LYS A 158 -5.74 -21.36 9.18
CA LYS A 158 -6.87 -21.41 10.12
C LYS A 158 -7.71 -22.68 9.95
N LEU A 159 -8.00 -23.07 8.71
CA LEU A 159 -8.74 -24.30 8.41
C LEU A 159 -7.97 -25.54 8.88
N ALA A 160 -6.66 -25.59 8.64
CA ALA A 160 -5.84 -26.71 9.09
C ALA A 160 -5.82 -26.82 10.63
N LEU A 161 -5.74 -25.69 11.34
CA LEU A 161 -5.80 -25.66 12.81
C LEU A 161 -7.18 -25.93 13.40
N SER A 162 -8.26 -25.72 12.63
CA SER A 162 -9.62 -25.94 13.10
C SER A 162 -10.02 -27.42 13.12
N GLY A 163 -9.15 -28.31 12.62
CA GLY A 163 -9.42 -29.74 12.50
C GLY A 163 -10.25 -30.11 11.27
N ALA A 164 -10.44 -29.18 10.31
CA ALA A 164 -11.04 -29.51 9.02
C ALA A 164 -10.20 -30.61 8.34
N VAL A 165 -10.85 -31.56 7.70
CA VAL A 165 -10.15 -32.70 7.08
C VAL A 165 -9.79 -32.45 5.63
N GLY A 166 -10.38 -31.44 4.97
CA GLY A 166 -9.99 -31.01 3.63
C GLY A 166 -10.77 -29.82 3.09
N LEU A 167 -10.34 -29.32 1.94
CA LEU A 167 -10.91 -28.16 1.26
C LEU A 167 -11.34 -28.50 -0.17
N VAL A 168 -12.47 -27.92 -0.58
CA VAL A 168 -12.93 -27.92 -1.97
C VAL A 168 -13.13 -26.46 -2.37
N SER A 169 -12.37 -26.01 -3.36
CA SER A 169 -12.34 -24.62 -3.79
C SER A 169 -12.93 -24.47 -5.20
N TYR A 170 -13.70 -23.41 -5.40
CA TYR A 170 -14.10 -22.91 -6.71
C TYR A 170 -13.99 -21.39 -6.71
N VAL A 171 -13.98 -20.74 -7.88
CA VAL A 171 -13.96 -19.27 -7.96
C VAL A 171 -15.31 -18.76 -8.40
N ALA A 172 -16.12 -18.31 -7.45
CA ALA A 172 -17.47 -17.83 -7.73
C ALA A 172 -17.50 -16.61 -8.66
N GLU A 173 -16.48 -15.75 -8.58
CA GLU A 173 -16.34 -14.54 -9.42
C GLU A 173 -16.30 -14.87 -10.93
N THR A 174 -15.85 -16.08 -11.31
CA THR A 174 -15.75 -16.48 -12.72
C THR A 174 -16.95 -17.26 -13.23
N MET A 175 -18.03 -17.41 -12.44
CA MET A 175 -19.21 -18.17 -12.82
C MET A 175 -19.80 -17.74 -14.18
N GLU A 176 -19.92 -16.43 -14.41
CA GLU A 176 -20.54 -15.92 -15.64
C GLU A 176 -19.63 -16.03 -16.86
N THR A 177 -18.32 -16.06 -16.65
CA THR A 177 -17.34 -15.99 -17.74
C THR A 177 -16.78 -17.36 -18.11
N ASN A 178 -16.45 -18.17 -17.11
CA ASN A 178 -15.74 -19.45 -17.23
C ASN A 178 -16.36 -20.50 -16.27
N PRO A 179 -17.65 -20.87 -16.43
CA PRO A 179 -18.35 -21.73 -15.48
C PRO A 179 -17.81 -23.15 -15.37
N ASP A 180 -17.12 -23.63 -16.42
CA ASP A 180 -16.67 -25.01 -16.59
C ASP A 180 -15.14 -25.16 -16.59
N ASP A 181 -14.40 -24.07 -16.43
CA ASP A 181 -12.94 -24.11 -16.35
C ASP A 181 -12.50 -24.41 -14.92
N VAL A 182 -11.41 -25.16 -14.78
CA VAL A 182 -10.79 -25.44 -13.48
C VAL A 182 -9.63 -24.48 -13.28
N ARG A 183 -9.62 -23.84 -12.11
CA ARG A 183 -8.54 -22.91 -11.74
C ARG A 183 -7.36 -23.69 -11.18
N TRP A 184 -6.16 -23.44 -11.68
CA TRP A 184 -4.92 -23.81 -11.03
C TRP A 184 -4.80 -23.05 -9.71
N MET A 185 -4.54 -23.79 -8.65
CA MET A 185 -4.34 -23.26 -7.30
C MET A 185 -3.10 -23.92 -6.70
N ASN A 186 -2.31 -23.13 -5.99
CA ASN A 186 -1.21 -23.65 -5.20
C ASN A 186 -1.74 -24.19 -3.85
N GLY A 187 -1.10 -25.23 -3.33
CA GLY A 187 -1.16 -25.57 -1.91
C GLY A 187 -0.45 -24.46 -1.14
N VAL A 188 -1.20 -23.44 -0.71
CA VAL A 188 -0.64 -22.23 -0.14
C VAL A 188 -0.18 -22.48 1.29
N GLY A 189 1.11 -22.25 1.52
CA GLY A 189 1.70 -22.31 2.87
C GLY A 189 1.30 -21.15 3.75
N HIS A 190 1.68 -21.22 5.02
CA HIS A 190 1.40 -20.18 5.99
C HIS A 190 2.04 -18.86 5.54
N CYS A 191 3.33 -18.87 5.18
CA CYS A 191 4.05 -17.66 4.72
C CYS A 191 4.71 -17.86 3.35
N GLY A 192 3.97 -17.53 2.29
CA GLY A 192 4.46 -17.60 0.91
C GLY A 192 3.37 -18.10 -0.04
N TRP A 193 3.78 -18.60 -1.20
CA TRP A 193 2.90 -19.20 -2.20
C TRP A 193 2.71 -20.71 -2.01
N TYR A 194 3.56 -21.38 -1.23
CA TYR A 194 3.64 -22.84 -1.14
C TYR A 194 3.87 -23.31 0.29
N TYR A 195 3.51 -24.57 0.59
CA TYR A 195 3.79 -25.19 1.88
C TYR A 195 5.28 -25.29 2.18
N VAL A 196 5.64 -24.92 3.40
CA VAL A 196 6.96 -25.16 4.01
C VAL A 196 6.87 -26.26 5.07
N LYS A 197 8.02 -26.69 5.60
CA LYS A 197 8.12 -27.90 6.44
C LYS A 197 7.20 -27.90 7.66
N ASP A 198 7.04 -26.75 8.30
CA ASP A 198 6.30 -26.62 9.56
C ASP A 198 4.84 -26.19 9.35
N ASP A 199 4.39 -26.05 8.09
CA ASP A 199 3.01 -25.66 7.82
C ASP A 199 2.05 -26.80 8.13
N PRO A 200 0.94 -26.53 8.85
CA PRO A 200 -0.14 -27.49 8.95
C PRO A 200 -0.79 -27.63 7.57
N MET A 201 -0.67 -28.81 6.98
CA MET A 201 -1.14 -29.06 5.62
C MET A 201 -2.58 -29.54 5.58
N LEU A 202 -3.33 -29.03 4.61
CA LEU A 202 -4.69 -29.42 4.29
C LEU A 202 -4.77 -29.73 2.79
N TRP A 203 -5.32 -30.89 2.41
CA TRP A 203 -5.52 -31.21 1.00
C TRP A 203 -6.63 -30.33 0.41
N ASN A 204 -6.48 -29.97 -0.87
CA ASN A 204 -7.41 -29.12 -1.59
C ASN A 204 -7.72 -29.71 -2.97
N PHE A 205 -9.00 -29.68 -3.34
CA PHE A 205 -9.44 -29.90 -4.72
C PHE A 205 -9.95 -28.60 -5.32
N SER A 206 -9.56 -28.31 -6.56
CA SER A 206 -10.13 -27.23 -7.36
C SER A 206 -11.22 -27.80 -8.27
N ILE A 207 -12.43 -27.25 -8.21
CA ILE A 207 -13.56 -27.67 -9.04
C ILE A 207 -14.09 -26.50 -9.86
N THR A 208 -14.88 -26.81 -10.89
CA THR A 208 -15.48 -25.78 -11.75
C THR A 208 -16.44 -24.89 -10.96
N PRO A 209 -16.56 -23.60 -11.31
CA PRO A 209 -17.53 -22.70 -10.68
C PRO A 209 -18.95 -23.27 -10.68
N ARG A 210 -19.39 -23.86 -11.79
CA ARG A 210 -20.73 -24.49 -11.92
C ARG A 210 -20.96 -25.56 -10.85
N ARG A 211 -20.00 -26.47 -10.66
CA ARG A 211 -20.09 -27.53 -9.64
C ARG A 211 -20.08 -26.94 -8.23
N GLY A 212 -19.18 -26.00 -7.97
CA GLY A 212 -19.09 -25.33 -6.67
C GLY A 212 -20.37 -24.60 -6.26
N ALA A 213 -20.97 -23.82 -7.17
CA ALA A 213 -22.21 -23.13 -6.88
C ALA A 213 -23.42 -24.08 -6.75
N ALA A 214 -23.45 -25.18 -7.48
CA ALA A 214 -24.48 -26.21 -7.31
C ALA A 214 -24.41 -26.83 -5.91
N LEU A 215 -23.20 -27.12 -5.41
CA LEU A 215 -23.01 -27.58 -4.02
C LEU A 215 -23.42 -26.51 -3.01
N ALA A 216 -23.01 -25.25 -3.22
CA ALA A 216 -23.36 -24.14 -2.34
C ALA A 216 -24.89 -23.94 -2.24
N ALA A 217 -25.61 -24.04 -3.36
CA ALA A 217 -27.07 -23.92 -3.39
C ALA A 217 -27.77 -25.06 -2.63
N ARG A 218 -27.28 -26.30 -2.77
CA ARG A 218 -27.78 -27.47 -2.03
C ARG A 218 -27.57 -27.33 -0.53
N LEU A 219 -26.38 -26.90 -0.10
CA LEU A 219 -26.07 -26.62 1.30
C LEU A 219 -26.98 -25.51 1.86
N ALA A 220 -27.19 -24.43 1.09
CA ALA A 220 -28.08 -23.33 1.48
C ALA A 220 -29.56 -23.76 1.60
N ALA A 221 -29.96 -24.80 0.87
CA ALA A 221 -31.29 -25.43 1.01
C ALA A 221 -31.40 -26.38 2.22
N GLY A 222 -30.34 -26.52 3.03
CA GLY A 222 -30.30 -27.39 4.21
C GLY A 222 -29.99 -28.85 3.89
N GLU A 223 -29.53 -29.16 2.68
CA GLU A 223 -29.15 -30.51 2.29
C GLU A 223 -27.83 -30.93 2.97
N LYS A 224 -27.79 -32.15 3.51
CA LYS A 224 -26.56 -32.76 4.04
C LYS A 224 -25.84 -33.51 2.94
N ILE A 225 -24.67 -33.00 2.54
CA ILE A 225 -23.86 -33.59 1.47
C ILE A 225 -22.65 -34.29 2.11
N THR A 226 -22.40 -35.54 1.72
CA THR A 226 -21.19 -36.28 2.11
C THR A 226 -20.30 -36.47 0.88
N LEU A 227 -19.02 -36.14 1.02
CA LEU A 227 -18.03 -36.34 -0.03
C LEU A 227 -17.04 -37.44 0.36
N LYS A 228 -16.53 -38.15 -0.65
CA LYS A 228 -15.34 -38.98 -0.55
C LYS A 228 -14.22 -38.38 -1.38
N ALA A 229 -13.11 -38.08 -0.73
CA ALA A 229 -11.89 -37.54 -1.34
C ALA A 229 -10.78 -38.59 -1.32
N VAL A 230 -10.08 -38.75 -2.43
CA VAL A 230 -8.86 -39.55 -2.56
C VAL A 230 -7.81 -38.66 -3.21
N MET A 231 -6.82 -38.22 -2.43
CA MET A 231 -5.68 -37.43 -2.92
C MET A 231 -4.43 -38.32 -2.92
N ASN A 232 -4.04 -38.79 -4.10
CA ASN A 232 -2.89 -39.66 -4.31
C ASN A 232 -1.67 -38.82 -4.72
N THR A 233 -1.04 -38.22 -3.73
CA THR A 233 0.13 -37.35 -3.89
C THR A 233 1.22 -37.72 -2.89
N LYS A 234 2.40 -37.13 -3.02
CA LYS A 234 3.43 -37.14 -1.99
C LYS A 234 4.02 -35.74 -1.86
N VAL A 235 4.25 -35.32 -0.63
CA VAL A 235 5.04 -34.12 -0.29
C VAL A 235 6.31 -34.62 0.38
N TYR A 236 7.48 -34.17 -0.07
CA TYR A 236 8.76 -34.68 0.40
C TYR A 236 9.88 -33.65 0.27
N SER A 237 11.01 -33.88 0.95
CA SER A 237 12.22 -33.09 0.72
C SER A 237 12.84 -33.52 -0.61
N GLY A 238 12.94 -32.60 -1.56
CA GLY A 238 13.49 -32.85 -2.89
C GLY A 238 14.33 -31.69 -3.39
N GLU A 239 14.38 -31.52 -4.70
CA GLU A 239 15.15 -30.47 -5.38
C GLU A 239 14.40 -29.99 -6.62
N THR A 240 14.47 -28.69 -6.90
CA THR A 240 14.18 -28.10 -8.22
C THR A 240 15.48 -27.61 -8.83
N TYR A 241 15.46 -27.04 -10.03
CA TYR A 241 16.67 -26.64 -10.73
C TYR A 241 16.59 -25.21 -11.26
N THR A 242 17.76 -24.61 -11.44
CA THR A 242 17.92 -23.43 -12.29
C THR A 242 18.74 -23.82 -13.51
N VAL A 243 18.32 -23.33 -14.69
CA VAL A 243 19.04 -23.49 -15.95
C VAL A 243 19.46 -22.11 -16.45
N THR A 244 20.73 -21.96 -16.82
CA THR A 244 21.25 -20.71 -17.37
C THR A 244 22.28 -20.95 -18.46
N GLY A 245 22.46 -19.99 -19.37
CA GLY A 245 23.48 -20.10 -20.42
C GLY A 245 23.79 -18.80 -21.18
N ILE A 246 24.95 -18.88 -21.84
CA ILE A 246 25.69 -18.00 -22.73
C ILE A 246 25.38 -17.85 -24.22
N ILE A 247 25.07 -16.65 -24.73
CA ILE A 247 25.64 -16.24 -26.04
C ILE A 247 26.76 -15.21 -25.78
N PRO A 248 28.04 -15.59 -25.96
CA PRO A 248 29.16 -14.79 -25.48
C PRO A 248 29.40 -13.53 -26.30
N GLY A 249 29.48 -12.40 -25.60
CA GLY A 249 29.96 -11.13 -26.14
C GLY A 249 31.49 -10.98 -26.01
N LYS A 250 32.00 -9.77 -26.25
CA LYS A 250 33.41 -9.44 -25.98
C LYS A 250 33.68 -9.12 -24.50
N SER A 251 32.67 -8.65 -23.78
CA SER A 251 32.74 -8.31 -22.36
C SER A 251 31.94 -9.27 -21.48
N LYS A 252 32.27 -9.30 -20.19
CA LYS A 252 31.54 -10.07 -19.17
C LYS A 252 30.25 -9.38 -18.68
N ALA A 253 29.93 -8.19 -19.17
CA ALA A 253 28.67 -7.52 -18.85
C ALA A 253 27.53 -8.16 -19.66
N GLU A 254 26.43 -8.44 -18.98
CA GLU A 254 25.35 -9.30 -19.46
C GLU A 254 24.03 -8.55 -19.61
N LEU A 255 23.31 -8.82 -20.70
CA LEU A 255 21.90 -8.50 -20.86
C LEU A 255 21.12 -9.81 -20.70
N ALA A 256 20.18 -9.85 -19.77
CA ALA A 256 19.49 -11.09 -19.41
C ALA A 256 18.07 -11.18 -19.98
N LEU A 257 17.70 -12.35 -20.49
CA LEU A 257 16.31 -12.76 -20.71
C LEU A 257 15.97 -13.75 -19.60
N ILE A 258 14.90 -13.49 -18.87
CA ILE A 258 14.48 -14.33 -17.74
C ILE A 258 13.06 -14.81 -18.01
N ALA A 259 12.76 -16.06 -17.65
CA ALA A 259 11.45 -16.68 -17.77
C ALA A 259 11.35 -17.77 -16.70
N HIS A 260 10.20 -17.92 -16.07
CA HIS A 260 10.02 -19.01 -15.11
C HIS A 260 9.75 -20.34 -15.82
N MET A 261 9.90 -21.43 -15.08
CA MET A 261 9.52 -22.78 -15.47
C MET A 261 8.58 -23.35 -14.40
N TYR A 262 8.03 -24.53 -14.68
CA TYR A 262 7.30 -25.37 -13.71
C TYR A 262 5.80 -25.07 -13.60
N GLU A 263 5.23 -24.51 -14.66
CA GLU A 263 3.80 -24.28 -14.80
C GLU A 263 3.24 -25.01 -16.03
N PRO A 264 1.99 -25.51 -15.97
CA PRO A 264 1.46 -26.40 -17.00
C PRO A 264 0.86 -25.64 -18.17
N PHE A 265 1.25 -24.39 -18.44
CA PHE A 265 0.65 -23.60 -19.49
C PHE A 265 1.66 -23.25 -20.57
N ILE A 266 1.17 -23.10 -21.80
CA ILE A 266 2.03 -22.68 -22.90
C ILE A 266 2.38 -21.20 -22.75
N PRO A 267 1.41 -20.29 -22.57
CA PRO A 267 1.75 -18.89 -22.34
C PRO A 267 2.43 -18.60 -21.01
N ASP A 268 2.30 -19.48 -20.02
CA ASP A 268 2.74 -19.28 -18.63
C ASP A 268 3.46 -20.58 -18.14
N ASP A 269 4.72 -20.84 -18.48
CA ASP A 269 5.59 -19.99 -19.31
C ASP A 269 6.54 -20.78 -20.25
N SER A 270 6.12 -21.97 -20.69
CA SER A 270 6.96 -22.75 -21.62
C SER A 270 7.24 -22.05 -22.96
N ALA A 271 6.37 -21.13 -23.39
CA ALA A 271 6.63 -20.25 -24.53
C ALA A 271 7.70 -19.19 -24.23
N GLY A 272 7.67 -18.53 -23.07
CA GLY A 272 8.65 -17.52 -22.69
C GLY A 272 10.07 -18.08 -22.63
N VAL A 273 10.25 -19.25 -22.01
CA VAL A 273 11.52 -19.98 -21.95
C VAL A 273 12.11 -20.20 -23.34
N VAL A 274 11.31 -20.76 -24.25
CA VAL A 274 11.78 -21.12 -25.60
C VAL A 274 11.97 -19.89 -26.46
N LEU A 275 11.14 -18.85 -26.32
CA LEU A 275 11.33 -17.57 -27.01
C LEU A 275 12.63 -16.89 -26.57
N ALA A 276 12.97 -16.93 -25.29
CA ALA A 276 14.25 -16.42 -24.80
C ALA A 276 15.45 -17.14 -25.44
N ILE A 277 15.38 -18.46 -25.57
CA ILE A 277 16.38 -19.27 -26.29
C ILE A 277 16.42 -18.89 -27.78
N ALA A 278 15.25 -18.75 -28.42
CA ALA A 278 15.14 -18.39 -29.83
C ALA A 278 15.71 -17.00 -30.14
N ILE A 279 15.54 -16.02 -29.24
CA ILE A 279 16.17 -14.69 -29.35
C ILE A 279 17.69 -14.83 -29.34
N GLY A 280 18.25 -15.58 -28.39
CA GLY A 280 19.70 -15.84 -28.33
C GLY A 280 20.21 -16.55 -29.60
N LYS A 281 19.50 -17.56 -30.08
CA LYS A 281 19.77 -18.28 -31.33
C LYS A 281 19.77 -17.32 -32.53
N ALA A 282 18.77 -16.44 -32.64
CA ALA A 282 18.65 -15.48 -33.73
C ALA A 282 19.81 -14.48 -33.76
N LEU A 283 20.15 -13.90 -32.60
CA LEU A 283 21.29 -12.97 -32.48
C LEU A 283 22.62 -13.65 -32.84
N ARG A 284 22.84 -14.89 -32.35
CA ARG A 284 24.01 -15.69 -32.71
C ARG A 284 24.09 -15.95 -34.21
N SER A 285 22.98 -16.36 -34.83
CA SER A 285 22.91 -16.61 -36.27
C SER A 285 23.25 -15.37 -37.09
N LEU A 286 22.73 -14.19 -36.70
CA LEU A 286 23.07 -12.92 -37.35
C LEU A 286 24.56 -12.60 -37.25
N VAL A 287 25.21 -12.89 -36.11
CA VAL A 287 26.67 -12.74 -35.97
C VAL A 287 27.43 -13.71 -36.88
N MET A 288 27.04 -14.98 -36.89
CA MET A 288 27.70 -16.03 -37.68
C MET A 288 27.57 -15.79 -39.19
N GLN A 289 26.45 -15.23 -39.64
CA GLN A 289 26.22 -14.85 -41.04
C GLN A 289 26.87 -13.50 -41.41
N GLY A 290 27.48 -12.79 -40.46
CA GLY A 290 28.08 -11.47 -40.68
C GLY A 290 27.06 -10.34 -40.89
N ALA A 291 25.77 -10.57 -40.62
CA ALA A 291 24.71 -9.58 -40.73
C ALA A 291 24.81 -8.48 -39.65
N ILE A 292 25.34 -8.83 -38.48
CA ILE A 292 25.74 -7.92 -37.40
C ILE A 292 27.15 -8.28 -36.91
N PRO A 293 27.93 -7.33 -36.35
CA PRO A 293 29.25 -7.66 -35.80
C PRO A 293 29.12 -8.47 -34.50
N LYS A 294 30.24 -9.06 -34.04
CA LYS A 294 30.28 -9.75 -32.75
C LYS A 294 29.77 -8.84 -31.63
N LEU A 295 28.88 -9.38 -30.79
CA LEU A 295 28.28 -8.68 -29.66
C LEU A 295 29.35 -8.14 -28.70
N GLU A 296 29.16 -6.91 -28.21
CA GLU A 296 30.00 -6.32 -27.17
C GLU A 296 29.58 -6.84 -25.78
N LYS A 297 28.27 -6.98 -25.55
CA LYS A 297 27.70 -7.56 -24.32
C LYS A 297 27.29 -9.00 -24.52
N THR A 298 27.36 -9.76 -23.45
CA THR A 298 26.95 -11.17 -23.42
C THR A 298 25.44 -11.26 -23.24
N ILE A 299 24.77 -12.18 -23.93
CA ILE A 299 23.33 -12.43 -23.75
C ILE A 299 23.15 -13.64 -22.86
N ARG A 300 22.57 -13.41 -21.68
CA ARG A 300 22.32 -14.40 -20.64
C ARG A 300 20.86 -14.84 -20.70
N VAL A 301 20.60 -16.14 -20.58
CA VAL A 301 19.25 -16.65 -20.23
C VAL A 301 19.26 -17.22 -18.82
N VAL A 302 18.18 -17.03 -18.08
CA VAL A 302 17.99 -17.61 -16.73
C VAL A 302 16.57 -18.15 -16.64
N PHE A 303 16.46 -19.45 -16.37
CA PHE A 303 15.19 -20.15 -16.21
C PHE A 303 15.17 -20.83 -14.85
N SER A 304 14.15 -20.55 -14.05
CA SER A 304 14.07 -21.03 -12.68
C SER A 304 12.63 -21.06 -12.19
N MET A 305 12.43 -21.53 -10.96
CA MET A 305 11.14 -21.46 -10.31
C MET A 305 10.75 -19.99 -10.07
N GLU A 306 9.54 -19.63 -10.50
CA GLU A 306 9.00 -18.28 -10.39
C GLU A 306 9.26 -17.71 -9.00
N ARG A 307 9.87 -16.53 -8.94
CA ARG A 307 10.28 -15.81 -7.73
C ARG A 307 11.29 -16.52 -6.81
N TYR A 308 11.05 -17.77 -6.42
CA TYR A 308 11.82 -18.53 -5.43
C TYR A 308 13.19 -18.92 -5.95
N GLY A 309 13.25 -19.64 -7.06
CA GLY A 309 14.51 -20.04 -7.67
C GLY A 309 15.28 -18.83 -8.21
N PHE A 310 14.57 -17.80 -8.67
CA PHE A 310 15.18 -16.51 -8.98
C PHE A 310 15.77 -15.80 -7.75
N SER A 311 15.21 -15.97 -6.55
CA SER A 311 15.74 -15.37 -5.33
C SER A 311 17.12 -15.98 -4.99
N GLU A 312 17.30 -17.28 -5.23
CA GLU A 312 18.61 -17.93 -5.17
C GLU A 312 19.56 -17.35 -6.23
N TYR A 313 19.10 -17.27 -7.49
CA TYR A 313 19.95 -16.84 -8.60
C TYR A 313 20.46 -15.41 -8.39
N PHE A 314 19.55 -14.47 -8.13
CA PHE A 314 19.86 -13.05 -7.96
C PHE A 314 20.50 -12.72 -6.61
N GLY A 315 20.19 -13.50 -5.57
CA GLY A 315 20.83 -13.47 -4.25
C GLY A 315 22.35 -13.70 -4.31
N ASN A 316 22.82 -14.43 -5.31
CA ASN A 316 24.25 -14.57 -5.57
C ASN A 316 24.80 -13.33 -6.29
N HIS A 317 25.39 -12.41 -5.52
CA HIS A 317 25.99 -11.17 -6.02
C HIS A 317 27.14 -11.37 -7.03
N GLU A 318 27.77 -12.53 -7.11
CA GLU A 318 28.77 -12.78 -8.16
C GLU A 318 28.11 -12.91 -9.53
N ARG A 319 26.94 -13.55 -9.60
CA ARG A 319 26.14 -13.68 -10.82
C ARG A 319 25.42 -12.36 -11.12
N SER A 320 24.62 -11.86 -10.18
CA SER A 320 23.71 -10.73 -10.42
C SER A 320 24.43 -9.43 -10.80
N ARG A 321 25.62 -9.14 -10.26
CA ARG A 321 26.38 -7.92 -10.61
C ARG A 321 26.88 -7.87 -12.05
N LYS A 322 26.89 -9.00 -12.78
CA LYS A 322 27.25 -9.03 -14.20
C LYS A 322 26.09 -8.55 -15.08
N ILE A 323 24.85 -8.68 -14.60
CA ILE A 323 23.64 -8.34 -15.34
C ILE A 323 23.37 -6.84 -15.22
N ILE A 324 23.38 -6.14 -16.35
CA ILE A 324 23.19 -4.67 -16.39
C ILE A 324 21.73 -4.27 -16.66
N ALA A 325 20.97 -5.16 -17.30
CA ALA A 325 19.54 -5.03 -17.56
C ALA A 325 18.95 -6.39 -17.93
N ALA A 326 17.67 -6.58 -17.66
CA ALA A 326 16.92 -7.77 -18.00
C ALA A 326 15.57 -7.45 -18.65
N VAL A 327 15.03 -8.44 -19.37
CA VAL A 327 13.63 -8.48 -19.82
C VAL A 327 13.02 -9.78 -19.34
N ASN A 328 11.87 -9.68 -18.67
CA ASN A 328 11.05 -10.83 -18.34
C ASN A 328 10.31 -11.29 -19.60
N MET A 329 10.34 -12.60 -19.85
CA MET A 329 9.78 -13.27 -21.01
C MET A 329 8.54 -14.10 -20.65
N ASP A 330 8.04 -13.96 -19.42
CA ASP A 330 6.78 -14.54 -18.96
C ASP A 330 5.56 -14.01 -19.72
N SER A 331 4.58 -14.87 -20.00
CA SER A 331 3.24 -14.47 -20.44
C SER A 331 3.26 -13.59 -21.69
N VAL A 332 4.07 -13.93 -22.69
CA VAL A 332 4.30 -13.09 -23.89
C VAL A 332 3.48 -13.51 -25.12
N CYS A 333 2.58 -14.48 -24.98
CA CYS A 333 1.85 -15.06 -26.11
C CYS A 333 0.39 -15.45 -25.83
N HIS A 334 -0.25 -14.95 -24.77
CA HIS A 334 -1.68 -15.17 -24.58
C HIS A 334 -2.51 -14.63 -25.76
N SER A 335 -3.56 -15.37 -26.13
CA SER A 335 -4.55 -14.98 -27.16
C SER A 335 -5.63 -14.01 -26.63
N SER A 336 -5.46 -13.46 -25.42
CA SER A 336 -6.48 -12.65 -24.73
C SER A 336 -6.86 -11.35 -25.46
N LEU A 337 -5.99 -10.82 -26.33
CA LEU A 337 -6.36 -9.70 -27.20
C LEU A 337 -7.49 -10.10 -28.16
N GLN A 338 -7.35 -11.25 -28.83
CA GLN A 338 -8.34 -11.75 -29.77
C GLN A 338 -9.60 -12.24 -29.06
N LEU A 339 -9.44 -12.91 -27.91
CA LEU A 339 -10.54 -13.56 -27.20
C LEU A 339 -11.34 -12.65 -26.26
N ALA A 340 -10.75 -11.56 -25.75
CA ALA A 340 -11.43 -10.64 -24.83
C ALA A 340 -11.01 -9.17 -24.94
N GLY A 341 -10.28 -8.77 -25.98
CA GLY A 341 -9.85 -7.38 -26.15
C GLY A 341 -8.85 -6.90 -25.10
N VAL A 342 -8.18 -7.83 -24.41
CA VAL A 342 -7.16 -7.49 -23.40
C VAL A 342 -5.89 -7.05 -24.11
N LEU A 343 -5.50 -5.80 -23.91
CA LEU A 343 -4.34 -5.23 -24.57
C LEU A 343 -3.03 -5.78 -23.96
N PRO A 344 -2.02 -6.10 -24.79
CA PRO A 344 -0.64 -6.26 -24.35
C PRO A 344 -0.18 -5.09 -23.50
N GLU A 345 0.63 -5.37 -22.48
CA GLU A 345 1.21 -4.37 -21.60
C GLU A 345 2.73 -4.29 -21.79
N LEU A 346 3.23 -3.07 -21.97
CA LEU A 346 4.64 -2.75 -21.80
C LEU A 346 4.85 -2.21 -20.38
N ARG A 347 5.28 -3.10 -19.48
CA ARG A 347 5.60 -2.77 -18.10
C ARG A 347 7.00 -2.21 -18.00
N HIS A 348 7.12 -1.02 -17.43
CA HIS A 348 8.39 -0.30 -17.31
C HIS A 348 9.32 -0.93 -16.28
N SER A 349 10.60 -0.59 -16.36
CA SER A 349 11.55 -0.89 -15.27
C SER A 349 11.10 -0.20 -13.97
N PRO A 350 11.01 -0.91 -12.83
CA PRO A 350 10.60 -0.31 -11.56
C PRO A 350 11.45 0.88 -11.12
N ALA A 351 10.83 1.82 -10.41
CA ALA A 351 11.47 3.09 -10.05
C ALA A 351 12.66 2.95 -9.06
N SER A 352 12.81 1.78 -8.43
CA SER A 352 13.96 1.39 -7.61
C SER A 352 15.24 1.18 -8.45
N ALA A 353 15.12 0.55 -9.62
CA ALA A 353 16.18 0.32 -10.60
C ALA A 353 15.74 0.83 -11.99
N PRO A 354 15.61 2.16 -12.17
CA PRO A 354 15.09 2.73 -13.39
C PRO A 354 16.09 2.62 -14.54
N PHE A 355 15.61 2.28 -15.73
CA PHE A 355 16.42 2.13 -16.95
C PHE A 355 15.67 2.65 -18.17
N PHE A 356 16.18 2.47 -19.38
CA PHE A 356 15.60 3.04 -20.59
C PHE A 356 15.04 2.01 -21.58
N THR A 357 15.15 0.71 -21.30
CA THR A 357 14.83 -0.35 -22.28
C THR A 357 13.37 -0.27 -22.75
N GLU A 358 12.43 0.11 -21.89
CA GLU A 358 11.04 0.33 -22.27
C GLU A 358 10.85 1.43 -23.35
N ILE A 359 11.77 2.41 -23.44
CA ILE A 359 11.77 3.39 -24.53
C ILE A 359 12.03 2.71 -25.87
N LEU A 360 12.98 1.77 -25.92
CA LEU A 360 13.32 1.03 -27.14
C LEU A 360 12.17 0.12 -27.54
N LEU A 361 11.64 -0.66 -26.60
CA LEU A 361 10.53 -1.58 -26.87
C LEU A 361 9.33 -0.83 -27.44
N ARG A 362 8.93 0.29 -26.81
CA ARG A 362 7.88 1.18 -27.32
C ARG A 362 8.18 1.68 -28.73
N GLN A 363 9.41 2.14 -29.00
CA GLN A 363 9.78 2.67 -30.32
C GLN A 363 9.72 1.59 -31.40
N TYR A 364 10.18 0.37 -31.12
CA TYR A 364 10.08 -0.75 -32.04
C TYR A 364 8.62 -1.17 -32.27
N LEU A 365 7.80 -1.29 -31.21
CA LEU A 365 6.36 -1.56 -31.32
C LEU A 365 5.66 -0.51 -32.17
N SER A 366 5.79 0.78 -31.83
CA SER A 366 5.09 1.85 -32.56
C SER A 366 5.54 1.99 -34.01
N LYS A 367 6.80 1.66 -34.33
CA LYS A 367 7.34 1.81 -35.68
C LYS A 367 7.03 0.63 -36.58
N TYR A 368 7.18 -0.59 -36.08
CA TYR A 368 7.11 -1.81 -36.89
C TYR A 368 5.81 -2.59 -36.71
N CYS A 369 5.08 -2.33 -35.63
CA CYS A 369 3.81 -2.98 -35.31
C CYS A 369 2.73 -1.94 -34.97
N PRO A 370 2.49 -0.91 -35.81
CA PRO A 370 1.57 0.18 -35.50
C PRO A 370 0.11 -0.27 -35.30
N GLU A 371 -0.25 -1.42 -35.88
CA GLU A 371 -1.59 -2.01 -35.78
C GLU A 371 -1.79 -2.82 -34.50
N LEU A 372 -0.74 -3.10 -33.71
CA LEU A 372 -0.84 -3.81 -32.43
C LEU A 372 -1.10 -2.79 -31.32
N PRO A 373 -2.34 -2.67 -30.81
CA PRO A 373 -2.60 -1.82 -29.65
C PRO A 373 -1.91 -2.38 -28.42
N PHE A 374 -1.33 -1.50 -27.60
CA PHE A 374 -0.74 -1.86 -26.31
C PHE A 374 -0.91 -0.72 -25.31
N ILE A 375 -0.76 -1.03 -24.03
CA ILE A 375 -0.76 -0.05 -22.95
C ILE A 375 0.59 -0.03 -22.23
N GLU A 376 0.96 1.12 -21.68
CA GLU A 376 2.17 1.26 -20.86
C GLU A 376 1.82 1.28 -19.38
N THR A 377 2.35 0.31 -18.63
CA THR A 377 2.12 0.15 -17.19
C THR A 377 3.39 0.41 -16.37
N PRO A 378 3.27 1.00 -15.17
CA PRO A 378 4.44 1.23 -14.32
C PRO A 378 5.06 -0.07 -13.80
N GLY A 379 6.39 -0.09 -13.67
CA GLY A 379 7.10 -1.17 -13.00
C GLY A 379 6.75 -1.24 -11.51
N ASN A 380 6.35 -2.43 -11.05
CA ASN A 380 5.83 -2.68 -9.71
C ASN A 380 6.61 -3.73 -8.91
N LEU A 381 7.70 -4.27 -9.45
CA LEU A 381 8.43 -5.41 -8.88
C LEU A 381 7.54 -6.65 -8.74
N SER A 382 6.59 -6.85 -9.66
CA SER A 382 5.76 -8.06 -9.77
C SER A 382 6.62 -9.28 -10.07
N ASP A 383 6.17 -10.44 -9.58
CA ASP A 383 6.57 -11.77 -10.06
C ASP A 383 8.09 -11.82 -10.28
N ASP A 384 8.56 -12.09 -11.50
CA ASP A 384 9.99 -12.20 -11.82
C ASP A 384 10.70 -10.85 -12.13
N THR A 385 9.98 -9.73 -12.11
CA THR A 385 10.57 -8.39 -12.24
C THR A 385 11.18 -7.86 -10.94
N PHE A 386 11.09 -8.63 -9.85
CA PHE A 386 11.63 -8.25 -8.54
C PHE A 386 13.16 -8.08 -8.50
N ALA A 387 13.89 -8.59 -9.49
CA ALA A 387 15.32 -8.32 -9.66
C ALA A 387 15.65 -6.82 -9.78
N ALA A 388 14.65 -5.98 -10.10
CA ALA A 388 14.76 -4.53 -10.09
C ALA A 388 14.64 -3.90 -8.69
N ASP A 389 14.56 -4.71 -7.63
CA ASP A 389 14.70 -4.24 -6.27
C ASP A 389 16.06 -3.56 -6.08
N SER A 390 16.16 -2.56 -5.20
CA SER A 390 17.40 -1.79 -5.02
C SER A 390 18.57 -2.59 -4.43
N VAL A 391 18.33 -3.77 -3.84
CA VAL A 391 19.37 -4.69 -3.35
C VAL A 391 20.06 -5.42 -4.50
N TYR A 392 19.29 -5.98 -5.44
CA TYR A 392 19.82 -6.64 -6.64
C TYR A 392 20.24 -5.62 -7.69
N ASN A 393 19.44 -4.56 -7.85
CA ASN A 393 19.61 -3.44 -8.76
C ASN A 393 19.82 -3.88 -10.21
N ILE A 394 19.04 -4.88 -10.66
CA ILE A 394 18.98 -5.32 -12.06
C ILE A 394 17.69 -4.74 -12.67
N PRO A 395 17.76 -3.69 -13.49
CA PRO A 395 16.56 -3.16 -14.13
C PRO A 395 15.89 -4.23 -15.00
N THR A 396 14.64 -4.53 -14.70
CA THR A 396 13.84 -5.53 -15.42
C THR A 396 12.54 -4.89 -15.90
N ASN A 397 12.29 -4.95 -17.19
CA ASN A 397 11.02 -4.58 -17.80
C ASN A 397 10.34 -5.82 -18.38
N TRP A 398 9.08 -5.69 -18.82
CA TRP A 398 8.28 -6.84 -19.19
C TRP A 398 7.24 -6.45 -20.27
N LEU A 399 7.33 -7.06 -21.45
CA LEU A 399 6.33 -6.91 -22.52
C LEU A 399 5.44 -8.14 -22.50
N HIS A 400 4.30 -8.06 -21.81
CA HIS A 400 3.47 -9.23 -21.50
C HIS A 400 2.05 -9.07 -22.01
N THR A 401 1.43 -10.18 -22.40
CA THR A 401 0.03 -10.27 -22.74
C THR A 401 -0.70 -10.96 -21.61
N GLN A 402 -1.43 -10.20 -20.79
CA GLN A 402 -2.12 -10.79 -19.64
C GLN A 402 -3.44 -11.45 -20.02
N ALA A 403 -3.86 -12.39 -19.18
CA ALA A 403 -5.22 -12.93 -19.19
C ALA A 403 -6.27 -11.86 -18.87
N ALA A 404 -7.51 -12.08 -19.32
CA ALA A 404 -8.64 -11.25 -18.86
C ALA A 404 -8.83 -11.35 -17.34
N ALA A 405 -9.35 -10.28 -16.74
CA ALA A 405 -9.58 -10.20 -15.30
C ALA A 405 -10.38 -11.41 -14.78
N GLY A 406 -9.92 -12.01 -13.68
CA GLY A 406 -10.50 -13.21 -13.09
C GLY A 406 -10.09 -14.52 -13.77
N ARG A 407 -9.44 -14.48 -14.95
CA ARG A 407 -9.15 -15.64 -15.79
C ARG A 407 -7.67 -15.99 -15.89
N HIS A 408 -6.87 -15.59 -14.92
CA HIS A 408 -5.49 -16.06 -14.79
C HIS A 408 -5.48 -17.44 -14.12
N HIS A 409 -4.58 -18.34 -14.55
CA HIS A 409 -4.40 -19.70 -14.01
C HIS A 409 -5.64 -20.60 -14.15
N ASN A 410 -6.19 -20.80 -15.35
CA ASN A 410 -7.29 -21.77 -15.55
C ASN A 410 -7.15 -22.59 -16.83
N SER A 411 -7.86 -23.71 -16.92
CA SER A 411 -7.85 -24.59 -18.09
C SER A 411 -8.59 -24.05 -19.32
N GLY A 412 -9.24 -22.89 -19.22
CA GLY A 412 -10.01 -22.30 -20.31
C GLY A 412 -9.15 -21.71 -21.43
N GLU A 413 -9.72 -21.65 -22.63
CA GLU A 413 -9.06 -21.17 -23.86
C GLU A 413 -8.53 -19.74 -23.72
N ILE A 414 -9.20 -18.88 -22.96
CA ILE A 414 -8.75 -17.49 -22.78
C ILE A 414 -7.41 -17.35 -22.06
N PHE A 415 -7.08 -18.31 -21.20
CA PHE A 415 -5.81 -18.36 -20.49
C PHE A 415 -4.81 -19.23 -21.23
N ALA A 416 -5.17 -20.48 -21.50
CA ALA A 416 -4.28 -21.46 -22.11
C ALA A 416 -4.02 -21.22 -23.61
N GLY A 417 -4.86 -20.42 -24.26
CA GLY A 417 -4.77 -20.12 -25.69
C GLY A 417 -3.55 -19.29 -26.06
N VAL A 418 -2.95 -19.62 -27.20
CA VAL A 418 -1.69 -19.05 -27.66
C VAL A 418 -1.90 -18.26 -28.95
N ASP A 419 -1.38 -17.03 -28.99
CA ASP A 419 -1.21 -16.23 -30.20
C ASP A 419 0.27 -16.20 -30.59
N TRP A 420 0.63 -17.07 -31.54
CA TRP A 420 1.99 -17.17 -32.06
C TRP A 420 2.44 -15.94 -32.86
N GLN A 421 1.51 -15.13 -33.37
CA GLN A 421 1.85 -13.89 -34.08
C GLN A 421 2.24 -12.80 -33.09
N ILE A 422 1.54 -12.70 -31.96
CA ILE A 422 1.94 -11.87 -30.83
C ILE A 422 3.27 -12.36 -30.26
N ALA A 423 3.46 -13.67 -30.09
CA ALA A 423 4.72 -14.25 -29.62
C ALA A 423 5.91 -13.84 -30.50
N HIS A 424 5.76 -13.97 -31.82
CA HIS A 424 6.76 -13.55 -32.80
C HIS A 424 7.04 -12.05 -32.71
N THR A 425 6.00 -11.23 -32.55
CA THR A 425 6.11 -9.78 -32.42
C THR A 425 6.88 -9.40 -31.16
N ALA A 426 6.48 -9.92 -29.99
CA ALA A 426 7.12 -9.64 -28.72
C ALA A 426 8.60 -10.05 -28.72
N ALA A 427 8.92 -11.23 -29.26
CA ALA A 427 10.30 -11.68 -29.39
C ALA A 427 11.11 -10.88 -30.41
N SER A 428 10.52 -10.47 -31.54
CA SER A 428 11.19 -9.65 -32.56
C SER A 428 11.59 -8.28 -32.00
N VAL A 429 10.66 -7.62 -31.29
CA VAL A 429 10.89 -6.33 -30.62
C VAL A 429 11.96 -6.46 -29.55
N THR A 430 11.88 -7.50 -28.71
CA THR A 430 12.86 -7.75 -27.64
C THR A 430 14.25 -8.04 -28.21
N ALA A 431 14.35 -8.91 -29.23
CA ALA A 431 15.60 -9.21 -29.92
C ALA A 431 16.22 -7.97 -30.57
N ALA A 432 15.41 -7.09 -31.16
CA ALA A 432 15.90 -5.86 -31.78
C ALA A 432 16.48 -4.89 -30.74
N ALA A 433 15.79 -4.70 -29.62
CA ALA A 433 16.28 -3.90 -28.50
C ALA A 433 17.58 -4.48 -27.92
N PHE A 434 17.66 -5.81 -27.77
CA PHE A 434 18.86 -6.50 -27.29
C PHE A 434 20.02 -6.37 -28.27
N ALA A 435 19.81 -6.54 -29.57
CA ALA A 435 20.83 -6.30 -30.58
C ALA A 435 21.38 -4.87 -30.48
N GLU A 436 20.52 -3.86 -30.36
CA GLU A 436 20.94 -2.46 -30.29
C GLU A 436 21.76 -2.17 -29.03
N MET A 437 21.36 -2.69 -27.86
CA MET A 437 22.09 -2.55 -26.61
C MET A 437 23.39 -3.37 -26.60
N ALA A 438 23.36 -4.62 -27.07
CA ALA A 438 24.49 -5.54 -27.03
C ALA A 438 25.63 -5.15 -27.99
N LEU A 439 25.34 -4.35 -29.01
CA LEU A 439 26.33 -3.81 -29.96
C LEU A 439 26.85 -2.42 -29.57
N PHE A 440 26.30 -1.80 -28.53
CA PHE A 440 26.71 -0.46 -28.12
C PHE A 440 28.07 -0.50 -27.42
N ARG A 441 29.09 0.04 -28.07
CA ARG A 441 30.48 0.07 -27.58
C ARG A 441 30.91 1.42 -27.00
N ASN A 442 30.62 2.49 -27.72
CA ASN A 442 31.04 3.86 -27.36
C ASN A 442 30.08 4.89 -27.95
N ALA A 443 30.17 6.13 -27.46
CA ALA A 443 29.25 7.22 -27.84
C ALA A 443 29.13 7.43 -29.36
N ARG A 444 30.19 7.18 -30.14
CA ARG A 444 30.13 7.31 -31.61
C ARG A 444 29.32 6.18 -32.24
N SER A 445 29.51 4.93 -31.79
CA SER A 445 28.79 3.78 -32.36
C SER A 445 27.30 3.77 -31.99
N GLY A 446 26.94 4.23 -30.78
CA GLY A 446 25.56 4.30 -30.31
C GLY A 446 24.92 5.69 -30.32
N ALA A 447 25.40 6.61 -31.15
CA ALA A 447 24.81 7.96 -31.26
C ALA A 447 23.31 7.94 -31.58
N SER A 448 22.82 6.93 -32.32
CA SER A 448 21.38 6.74 -32.58
C SER A 448 20.62 6.37 -31.31
N LEU A 449 21.11 5.36 -30.59
CA LEU A 449 20.55 4.91 -29.31
C LEU A 449 20.51 6.04 -28.29
N ILE A 450 21.61 6.79 -28.14
CA ILE A 450 21.66 7.97 -27.24
C ILE A 450 20.54 8.96 -27.57
N ARG A 451 20.37 9.35 -28.84
CA ARG A 451 19.31 10.29 -29.25
C ARG A 451 17.90 9.74 -29.02
N GLN A 452 17.70 8.45 -29.28
CA GLN A 452 16.42 7.77 -29.06
C GLN A 452 16.03 7.79 -27.58
N VAL A 453 16.97 7.45 -26.70
CA VAL A 453 16.78 7.48 -25.24
C VAL A 453 16.59 8.91 -24.75
N GLU A 454 17.39 9.86 -25.22
CA GLU A 454 17.27 11.28 -24.86
C GLU A 454 15.88 11.84 -25.21
N LYS A 455 15.38 11.54 -26.41
CA LYS A 455 14.05 11.95 -26.87
C LYS A 455 12.95 11.29 -26.02
N GLY A 456 13.03 9.99 -25.79
CA GLY A 456 12.04 9.26 -24.99
C GLY A 456 11.98 9.76 -23.55
N ILE A 457 13.12 10.03 -22.92
CA ILE A 457 13.18 10.58 -21.56
C ILE A 457 12.54 11.95 -21.49
N ARG A 458 12.76 12.84 -22.47
CA ARG A 458 12.11 14.16 -22.52
C ARG A 458 10.58 14.03 -22.62
N GLN A 459 10.10 13.09 -23.44
CA GLN A 459 8.66 12.84 -23.60
C GLN A 459 8.03 12.32 -22.31
N ASP A 460 8.66 11.32 -21.70
CA ASP A 460 8.17 10.71 -20.45
C ASP A 460 8.19 11.73 -19.31
N ALA A 461 9.28 12.51 -19.15
CA ALA A 461 9.39 13.53 -18.11
C ALA A 461 8.33 14.63 -18.26
N ALA A 462 8.04 15.06 -19.48
CA ALA A 462 6.97 16.02 -19.72
C ALA A 462 5.59 15.45 -19.31
N SER A 463 5.34 14.16 -19.60
CA SER A 463 4.11 13.47 -19.20
C SER A 463 3.98 13.36 -17.66
N ASP A 464 5.05 12.93 -16.99
CA ASP A 464 5.07 12.78 -15.53
C ASP A 464 4.89 14.12 -14.80
N PHE A 465 5.56 15.19 -15.25
CA PHE A 465 5.37 16.52 -14.66
C PHE A 465 3.97 17.10 -14.93
N LYS A 466 3.39 16.85 -16.10
CA LYS A 466 1.99 17.23 -16.38
C LYS A 466 1.01 16.49 -15.48
N ARG A 467 1.27 15.21 -15.19
CA ARG A 467 0.46 14.44 -14.24
C ARG A 467 0.60 14.97 -12.82
N LEU A 468 1.81 15.31 -12.38
CA LEU A 468 2.06 15.93 -11.09
C LEU A 468 1.28 17.26 -10.95
N GLU A 469 1.34 18.11 -11.96
CA GLU A 469 0.58 19.37 -12.03
C GLU A 469 -0.93 19.13 -11.87
N LYS A 470 -1.48 18.16 -12.60
CA LYS A 470 -2.92 17.80 -12.52
C LYS A 470 -3.32 17.36 -11.11
N LEU A 471 -2.51 16.51 -10.47
CA LEU A 471 -2.78 15.97 -9.14
C LEU A 471 -2.64 17.02 -8.03
N LEU A 472 -1.77 18.03 -8.22
CA LEU A 472 -1.70 19.19 -7.33
C LEU A 472 -2.91 20.11 -7.52
N THR A 473 -3.25 20.41 -8.78
CA THR A 473 -4.33 21.34 -9.14
C THR A 473 -5.69 20.86 -8.67
N ASN A 474 -5.95 19.55 -8.72
CA ASN A 474 -7.21 18.97 -8.27
C ASN A 474 -7.24 18.63 -6.77
N GLY A 475 -6.17 18.93 -6.02
CA GLY A 475 -6.07 18.68 -4.59
C GLY A 475 -5.86 17.21 -4.18
N THR A 476 -5.53 16.32 -5.13
CA THR A 476 -5.19 14.92 -4.80
C THR A 476 -3.86 14.83 -4.03
N LEU A 477 -2.91 15.71 -4.36
CA LEU A 477 -1.64 15.84 -3.64
C LEU A 477 -1.56 17.20 -2.95
N ASN A 478 -1.01 17.23 -1.75
CA ASN A 478 -0.60 18.47 -1.08
C ASN A 478 0.77 18.95 -1.62
N SER A 479 1.15 20.18 -1.25
CA SER A 479 2.41 20.79 -1.71
C SER A 479 3.65 20.02 -1.30
N TYR A 480 3.66 19.38 -0.13
CA TYR A 480 4.80 18.60 0.34
C TYR A 480 5.03 17.35 -0.53
N ALA A 481 3.97 16.56 -0.76
CA ALA A 481 4.03 15.42 -1.67
C ALA A 481 4.43 15.86 -3.09
N GLY A 482 3.91 17.01 -3.54
CA GLY A 482 4.28 17.61 -4.83
C GLY A 482 5.78 17.86 -4.99
N ASN A 483 6.41 18.47 -3.98
CA ASN A 483 7.84 18.75 -3.98
C ASN A 483 8.68 17.45 -3.94
N VAL A 484 8.29 16.50 -3.08
CA VAL A 484 8.95 15.19 -2.95
C VAL A 484 8.95 14.44 -4.28
N ILE A 485 7.78 14.31 -4.92
CA ILE A 485 7.64 13.64 -6.22
C ILE A 485 8.41 14.41 -7.30
N GLY A 486 8.35 15.73 -7.27
CA GLY A 486 9.05 16.60 -8.20
C GLY A 486 10.57 16.40 -8.21
N ASP A 487 11.19 16.33 -7.03
CA ASP A 487 12.62 16.04 -6.88
C ASP A 487 12.97 14.59 -7.22
N PHE A 488 12.08 13.65 -6.88
CA PHE A 488 12.23 12.25 -7.26
C PHE A 488 12.28 12.08 -8.78
N LEU A 489 11.36 12.71 -9.51
CA LEU A 489 11.26 12.60 -10.98
C LEU A 489 12.53 13.05 -11.69
N ILE A 490 13.17 14.14 -11.24
CA ILE A 490 14.46 14.58 -11.81
C ILE A 490 15.50 13.46 -11.70
N ASN A 491 15.63 12.87 -10.51
CA ASN A 491 16.61 11.82 -10.28
C ASN A 491 16.24 10.52 -11.02
N TYR A 492 14.96 10.17 -11.07
CA TYR A 492 14.43 9.01 -11.81
C TYR A 492 14.82 9.09 -13.29
N HIS A 493 14.47 10.18 -13.99
CA HIS A 493 14.81 10.33 -15.41
C HIS A 493 16.32 10.47 -15.66
N CYS A 494 17.07 11.12 -14.77
CA CYS A 494 18.52 11.15 -14.86
C CYS A 494 19.14 9.74 -14.73
N ARG A 495 18.63 8.88 -13.84
CA ARG A 495 19.12 7.49 -13.70
C ARG A 495 18.79 6.65 -14.93
N ARG A 496 17.59 6.79 -15.52
CA ARG A 496 17.25 6.13 -16.80
C ARG A 496 18.27 6.46 -17.89
N PHE A 497 18.62 7.74 -18.03
CA PHE A 497 19.65 8.15 -18.99
C PHE A 497 21.03 7.60 -18.64
N ALA A 498 21.40 7.66 -17.35
CA ALA A 498 22.68 7.15 -16.87
C ALA A 498 22.86 5.63 -17.11
N GLY A 499 21.76 4.88 -17.32
CA GLY A 499 21.79 3.49 -17.76
C GLY A 499 22.60 3.27 -19.04
N LEU A 500 22.70 4.27 -19.94
CA LEU A 500 23.56 4.19 -21.13
C LEU A 500 25.04 3.97 -20.78
N ASN A 501 25.50 4.47 -19.62
CA ASN A 501 26.87 4.28 -19.16
C ASN A 501 27.16 2.84 -18.76
N ALA A 502 26.15 2.03 -18.45
CA ALA A 502 26.34 0.60 -18.20
C ALA A 502 26.68 -0.18 -19.48
N LEU A 503 26.42 0.41 -20.65
CA LEU A 503 26.67 -0.24 -21.95
C LEU A 503 28.03 0.09 -22.56
N VAL A 504 28.73 1.15 -22.13
CA VAL A 504 29.92 1.64 -22.84
C VAL A 504 31.16 1.73 -21.95
N ASP A 505 32.33 1.63 -22.58
CA ASP A 505 33.61 1.87 -21.91
C ASP A 505 33.87 3.39 -21.86
N GLY A 506 33.46 4.03 -20.75
CA GLY A 506 33.61 5.46 -20.50
C GLY A 506 32.29 6.23 -20.41
N ALA A 507 32.30 7.43 -19.81
CA ALA A 507 31.08 8.17 -19.57
C ALA A 507 30.48 8.77 -20.86
N VAL A 508 29.20 8.48 -21.14
CA VAL A 508 28.41 9.22 -22.13
C VAL A 508 28.24 10.64 -21.61
N LYS A 509 28.90 11.61 -22.27
CA LYS A 509 28.80 13.03 -21.89
C LYS A 509 27.36 13.51 -22.04
N LEU A 510 26.81 13.96 -20.92
CA LEU A 510 25.49 14.56 -20.81
C LEU A 510 25.48 15.92 -21.53
N THR A 511 24.68 16.07 -22.59
CA THR A 511 23.96 17.34 -22.81
C THR A 511 23.05 17.57 -21.60
N SER A 512 22.77 18.83 -21.20
CA SER A 512 22.30 19.18 -19.84
C SER A 512 20.85 18.74 -19.49
N MET A 513 20.55 17.44 -19.56
CA MET A 513 19.25 16.83 -19.21
C MET A 513 18.80 17.24 -17.81
N ARG A 514 19.72 17.26 -16.83
CA ARG A 514 19.40 17.71 -15.47
C ARG A 514 18.96 19.17 -15.41
N GLY A 515 19.53 20.03 -16.27
CA GLY A 515 19.11 21.43 -16.41
C GLY A 515 17.71 21.54 -17.00
N GLU A 516 17.41 20.80 -18.06
CA GLU A 516 16.07 20.75 -18.68
C GLU A 516 15.00 20.24 -17.70
N LEU A 517 15.29 19.15 -16.97
CA LEU A 517 14.38 18.60 -15.95
C LEU A 517 14.17 19.59 -14.79
N ARG A 518 15.21 20.36 -14.41
CA ARG A 518 15.07 21.45 -13.43
C ARG A 518 14.21 22.59 -13.95
N LEU A 519 14.26 22.91 -15.25
CA LEU A 519 13.40 23.91 -15.88
C LEU A 519 11.93 23.44 -15.94
N LEU A 520 11.69 22.15 -16.21
CA LEU A 520 10.35 21.57 -16.04
C LEU A 520 9.89 21.67 -14.58
N ARG A 521 10.80 21.42 -13.62
CA ARG A 521 10.54 21.62 -12.20
C ARG A 521 10.16 23.04 -11.81
N SER A 522 10.89 24.02 -12.30
CA SER A 522 10.63 25.42 -11.96
C SER A 522 9.28 25.92 -12.49
N ARG A 523 8.70 25.29 -13.52
CA ARG A 523 7.38 25.68 -14.05
C ARG A 523 6.24 25.34 -13.08
N TYR A 524 6.34 24.27 -12.30
CA TYR A 524 5.29 23.88 -11.34
C TYR A 524 5.60 24.23 -9.89
N ALA A 525 6.86 24.47 -9.49
CA ALA A 525 7.21 24.87 -8.12
C ALA A 525 6.41 26.09 -7.60
N PRO A 526 6.07 27.11 -8.44
CA PRO A 526 5.17 28.19 -8.01
C PRO A 526 3.77 27.72 -7.61
N LEU A 527 3.24 26.66 -8.24
CA LEU A 527 1.92 26.10 -7.91
C LEU A 527 1.92 25.46 -6.51
N SER A 528 2.99 24.74 -6.14
CA SER A 528 3.12 24.17 -4.80
C SER A 528 3.27 25.26 -3.72
N LEU A 529 3.94 26.36 -4.04
CA LEU A 529 4.06 27.53 -3.16
C LEU A 529 2.73 28.30 -3.03
N GLN A 530 1.96 28.45 -4.11
CA GLN A 530 0.67 29.15 -4.09
C GLN A 530 -0.39 28.43 -3.23
N LEU A 531 -0.31 27.11 -3.12
CA LEU A 531 -1.26 26.33 -2.33
C LEU A 531 -1.07 26.51 -0.81
N ASN A 532 0.09 27.00 -0.33
CA ASN A 532 0.38 27.36 1.07
C ASN A 532 -0.06 26.35 2.16
N THR A 533 -0.30 25.08 1.80
CA THR A 533 -0.78 24.05 2.71
C THR A 533 0.25 22.92 2.81
N TYR A 534 1.21 23.07 3.72
CA TYR A 534 1.95 21.94 4.28
C TYR A 534 1.06 21.21 5.30
N GLU A 535 -0.11 20.75 4.85
CA GLU A 535 -1.08 20.08 5.70
C GLU A 535 -0.89 18.58 5.56
N LEU A 536 0.01 18.03 6.37
CA LEU A 536 0.01 16.61 6.65
C LEU A 536 -1.02 16.33 7.75
N SER A 537 -1.92 15.40 7.50
CA SER A 537 -2.77 14.83 8.54
C SER A 537 -1.91 14.17 9.63
N ASN A 538 -2.48 13.98 10.83
CA ASN A 538 -1.78 13.32 11.93
C ASN A 538 -1.25 11.92 11.56
N SER A 539 -1.95 11.21 10.68
CA SER A 539 -1.53 9.90 10.16
C SER A 539 -0.32 10.01 9.23
N GLU A 540 -0.31 11.01 8.34
CA GLU A 540 0.80 11.27 7.43
C GLU A 540 2.05 11.73 8.19
N LEU A 541 1.87 12.55 9.23
CA LEU A 541 2.96 13.02 10.08
C LEU A 541 3.71 11.88 10.78
N ARG A 542 2.98 10.89 11.30
CA ARG A 542 3.60 9.70 11.91
C ARG A 542 4.54 8.99 10.93
N LEU A 543 4.19 8.94 9.65
CA LEU A 543 5.05 8.36 8.61
C LEU A 543 6.22 9.29 8.27
N ALA A 544 5.98 10.61 8.20
CA ALA A 544 7.01 11.60 7.90
C ALA A 544 8.11 11.65 8.98
N TYR A 545 7.79 11.28 10.22
CA TYR A 545 8.74 11.21 11.33
C TYR A 545 9.60 9.94 11.37
N MET A 546 9.38 8.98 10.49
CA MET A 546 10.09 7.71 10.47
C MET A 546 10.92 7.59 9.18
N THR A 547 12.23 7.79 9.30
CA THR A 547 13.18 7.37 8.26
C THR A 547 13.46 5.89 8.46
N VAL A 548 13.17 5.10 7.43
CA VAL A 548 13.33 3.64 7.48
C VAL A 548 14.40 3.22 6.50
N GLU A 549 15.31 2.42 7.00
CA GLU A 549 16.44 1.85 6.28
C GLU A 549 16.27 0.33 6.27
N ARG A 550 16.03 -0.25 5.10
CA ARG A 550 15.94 -1.70 4.93
C ARG A 550 17.30 -2.34 5.09
N ASP A 551 17.32 -3.54 5.66
CA ASP A 551 18.50 -4.40 5.64
C ASP A 551 18.97 -4.61 4.19
N PRO A 552 20.21 -4.21 3.83
CA PRO A 552 20.69 -4.34 2.45
C PRO A 552 20.89 -5.80 2.00
N GLN A 553 20.77 -6.77 2.91
CA GLN A 553 20.81 -8.20 2.57
C GLN A 553 19.43 -8.79 2.26
N VAL A 554 18.36 -8.00 2.40
CA VAL A 554 16.98 -8.48 2.21
C VAL A 554 16.28 -7.69 1.12
N ALA A 555 16.14 -8.26 -0.07
CA ALA A 555 15.42 -7.65 -1.18
C ALA A 555 13.92 -7.94 -1.08
N GLN A 556 13.57 -9.22 -0.98
CA GLN A 556 12.22 -9.73 -0.81
C GLN A 556 11.90 -9.86 0.67
N ILE A 557 10.67 -9.50 1.05
CA ILE A 557 10.12 -9.83 2.37
C ILE A 557 8.87 -10.63 2.10
N MET A 558 9.05 -11.94 1.97
CA MET A 558 8.02 -12.86 1.49
C MET A 558 7.62 -13.84 2.58
N SER A 559 8.57 -14.65 3.06
CA SER A 559 8.32 -15.67 4.09
C SER A 559 8.45 -15.13 5.52
N MET A 560 9.00 -13.92 5.71
CA MET A 560 9.20 -13.29 7.03
C MET A 560 9.93 -14.21 8.01
N THR A 561 10.96 -14.89 7.52
CA THR A 561 11.65 -15.99 8.21
C THR A 561 12.25 -15.63 9.57
N ARG A 562 12.62 -14.35 9.78
CA ARG A 562 13.16 -13.88 11.07
C ARG A 562 12.11 -13.76 12.18
N LEU A 563 10.81 -13.75 11.83
CA LEU A 563 9.71 -13.71 12.80
C LEU A 563 9.35 -15.14 13.25
N PRO A 564 8.88 -15.32 14.50
CA PRO A 564 8.19 -16.55 14.92
C PRO A 564 6.96 -16.82 14.04
N ALA A 565 6.69 -18.09 13.71
CA ALA A 565 5.62 -18.47 12.78
C ALA A 565 4.23 -17.93 13.16
N ALA A 566 3.91 -17.88 14.45
CA ALA A 566 2.65 -17.33 14.95
C ALA A 566 2.50 -15.81 14.76
N GLU A 567 3.61 -15.07 14.58
CA GLU A 567 3.64 -13.61 14.46
C GLU A 567 3.71 -13.11 13.01
N ARG A 568 3.84 -14.01 12.03
CA ARG A 568 3.98 -13.65 10.61
C ARG A 568 2.66 -13.16 9.97
N HIS A 569 1.55 -13.16 10.70
CA HIS A 569 0.21 -12.85 10.19
C HIS A 569 -0.48 -11.71 10.95
N GLY A 570 -1.66 -11.29 10.47
CA GLY A 570 -2.48 -10.27 11.13
C GLY A 570 -2.03 -8.83 10.87
N PHE A 571 -1.07 -8.61 9.97
CA PHE A 571 -0.69 -7.27 9.54
C PHE A 571 -1.85 -6.59 8.78
N ILE A 572 -2.38 -5.52 9.36
CA ILE A 572 -3.46 -4.70 8.77
C ILE A 572 -3.00 -4.06 7.44
N ALA A 573 -1.71 -3.76 7.31
CA ALA A 573 -1.13 -3.22 6.09
C ALA A 573 0.02 -4.12 5.61
N LYS A 574 -0.01 -4.48 4.33
CA LYS A 574 1.10 -5.13 3.62
C LYS A 574 1.65 -4.12 2.60
N PRO A 575 2.80 -3.47 2.84
CA PRO A 575 3.35 -2.51 1.91
C PRO A 575 3.71 -3.18 0.59
N GLY A 576 3.51 -2.47 -0.52
CA GLY A 576 3.92 -2.96 -1.84
C GLY A 576 5.44 -3.04 -1.96
N MET A 577 5.94 -3.95 -2.79
CA MET A 577 7.38 -4.19 -2.96
C MET A 577 8.15 -2.94 -3.38
N LEU A 578 7.58 -2.10 -4.27
CA LEU A 578 8.23 -0.84 -4.65
C LEU A 578 8.40 0.11 -3.46
N MET A 579 7.45 0.14 -2.52
CA MET A 579 7.60 0.94 -1.32
C MET A 579 8.79 0.44 -0.49
N ASN A 580 8.90 -0.87 -0.27
CA ASN A 580 10.02 -1.48 0.44
C ASN A 580 11.37 -1.17 -0.22
N ALA A 581 11.43 -1.23 -1.56
CA ALA A 581 12.63 -0.96 -2.34
C ALA A 581 13.11 0.51 -2.28
N LEU A 582 12.23 1.44 -1.90
CA LEU A 582 12.54 2.87 -1.75
C LEU A 582 13.05 3.24 -0.35
N LEU A 583 13.03 2.33 0.63
CA LEU A 583 13.45 2.54 2.02
C LEU A 583 14.96 2.37 2.20
N ASP A 584 15.70 3.33 1.65
CA ASP A 584 17.17 3.38 1.63
C ASP A 584 17.78 4.17 2.80
N GLY A 585 16.99 4.50 3.83
CA GLY A 585 17.42 5.35 4.94
C GLY A 585 17.60 6.83 4.59
N LYS A 586 17.30 7.24 3.35
CA LYS A 586 17.35 8.65 2.91
C LYS A 586 15.96 9.29 2.85
N ARG A 587 14.91 8.49 2.90
CA ARG A 587 13.51 8.92 2.83
C ARG A 587 12.76 8.52 4.08
N ASN A 588 11.80 9.36 4.46
CA ASN A 588 10.81 8.95 5.46
C ASN A 588 9.72 8.06 4.82
N LEU A 589 8.94 7.35 5.66
CA LEU A 589 7.88 6.45 5.19
C LEU A 589 6.82 7.17 4.36
N TYR A 590 6.54 8.44 4.66
CA TYR A 590 5.57 9.23 3.89
C TYR A 590 6.07 9.48 2.47
N GLU A 591 7.33 9.90 2.33
CA GLU A 591 7.97 10.14 1.04
C GLU A 591 8.00 8.87 0.18
N ALA A 592 8.42 7.74 0.75
CA ALA A 592 8.39 6.44 0.06
C ALA A 592 6.97 6.05 -0.36
N TYR A 593 5.97 6.29 0.49
CA TYR A 593 4.57 6.02 0.19
C TYR A 593 4.05 6.88 -0.97
N VAL A 594 4.23 8.20 -0.93
CA VAL A 594 3.71 9.09 -1.99
C VAL A 594 4.44 8.88 -3.31
N ILE A 595 5.75 8.61 -3.29
CA ILE A 595 6.51 8.25 -4.48
C ILE A 595 5.99 6.93 -5.05
N SER A 596 5.87 5.88 -4.22
CA SER A 596 5.39 4.57 -4.70
C SER A 596 3.99 4.65 -5.29
N ASN A 597 3.06 5.36 -4.66
CA ASN A 597 1.69 5.52 -5.20
C ASN A 597 1.69 6.35 -6.48
N PHE A 598 2.48 7.43 -6.53
CA PHE A 598 2.62 8.21 -7.75
C PHE A 598 3.17 7.36 -8.89
N MET A 599 4.27 6.63 -8.69
CA MET A 599 4.86 5.80 -9.74
C MET A 599 3.91 4.69 -10.19
N LEU A 600 3.23 4.01 -9.26
CA LEU A 600 2.26 2.95 -9.58
C LEU A 600 0.90 3.45 -10.10
N ARG A 601 0.73 4.78 -10.26
CA ARG A 601 -0.54 5.41 -10.66
C ARG A 601 -1.72 5.00 -9.75
N LYS A 602 -1.46 4.76 -8.46
CA LYS A 602 -2.48 4.39 -7.47
C LYS A 602 -3.02 5.62 -6.75
N ASN A 603 -4.34 5.66 -6.55
CA ASN A 603 -4.98 6.59 -5.63
C ASN A 603 -4.82 6.05 -4.21
N GLY A 604 -3.67 6.31 -3.59
CA GLY A 604 -3.41 5.86 -2.21
C GLY A 604 -4.46 6.40 -1.24
N ASN A 605 -5.01 5.53 -0.39
CA ASN A 605 -5.84 5.94 0.74
C ASN A 605 -5.05 5.81 2.04
N PHE A 606 -4.87 6.91 2.79
CA PHE A 606 -4.12 6.95 4.05
C PHE A 606 -4.77 6.19 5.22
N LYS A 607 -5.91 5.51 5.00
CA LYS A 607 -6.61 4.69 6.01
C LYS A 607 -5.73 3.59 6.66
N THR A 608 -4.55 3.28 6.13
CA THR A 608 -3.64 2.25 6.66
C THR A 608 -2.32 2.79 7.23
N ALA A 609 -2.15 4.11 7.41
CA ALA A 609 -0.90 4.68 7.94
C ALA A 609 -0.49 4.06 9.30
N ALA A 610 -1.46 3.83 10.20
CA ALA A 610 -1.19 3.14 11.46
C ALA A 610 -0.73 1.70 11.26
N GLY A 611 -1.34 0.97 10.31
CA GLY A 611 -0.92 -0.37 9.93
C GLY A 611 0.49 -0.41 9.34
N LEU A 612 0.87 0.58 8.51
CA LEU A 612 2.24 0.69 7.99
C LEU A 612 3.25 0.95 9.11
N VAL A 613 2.94 1.86 10.04
CA VAL A 613 3.81 2.10 11.21
C VAL A 613 3.98 0.82 12.03
N GLN A 614 2.89 0.10 12.30
CA GLN A 614 2.95 -1.17 13.03
C GLN A 614 3.75 -2.22 12.29
N PHE A 615 3.53 -2.37 10.98
CA PHE A 615 4.28 -3.30 10.12
C PHE A 615 5.79 -3.05 10.20
N TYR A 616 6.25 -1.83 9.90
CA TYR A 616 7.69 -1.54 9.89
C TYR A 616 8.30 -1.59 11.29
N LYS A 617 7.58 -1.16 12.34
CA LYS A 617 8.06 -1.32 13.73
C LYS A 617 8.26 -2.79 14.08
N LYS A 618 7.27 -3.63 13.75
CA LYS A 618 7.35 -5.06 14.03
C LYS A 618 8.51 -5.71 13.31
N LEU A 619 8.68 -5.44 12.01
CA LEU A 619 9.78 -6.00 11.24
C LEU A 619 11.15 -5.43 11.64
N ALA A 620 11.21 -4.22 12.20
CA ALA A 620 12.44 -3.66 12.77
C ALA A 620 12.90 -4.40 14.04
N GLU A 621 11.97 -4.92 14.87
CA GLU A 621 12.30 -5.75 16.05
C GLU A 621 13.10 -7.01 15.65
N TYR A 622 12.84 -7.53 14.45
CA TYR A 622 13.47 -8.73 13.88
C TYR A 622 14.57 -8.40 12.85
N GLY A 623 15.04 -7.15 12.82
CA GLY A 623 16.21 -6.75 12.04
C GLY A 623 16.01 -6.59 10.54
N TYR A 624 14.78 -6.66 10.00
CA TYR A 624 14.53 -6.35 8.58
C TYR A 624 14.72 -4.87 8.26
N TYR A 625 14.53 -4.00 9.26
CA TYR A 625 14.62 -2.55 9.11
C TYR A 625 15.29 -1.90 10.31
N LYS A 626 15.94 -0.76 10.06
CA LYS A 626 16.34 0.21 11.09
C LYS A 626 15.45 1.44 10.96
N ILE A 627 14.83 1.83 12.07
CA ILE A 627 13.98 3.02 12.13
C ILE A 627 14.75 4.13 12.83
N LYS A 628 14.94 5.24 12.12
CA LYS A 628 15.46 6.50 12.66
C LYS A 628 14.30 7.46 12.76
N TYR A 629 14.07 8.00 13.96
CA TYR A 629 13.12 9.09 14.14
C TYR A 629 13.82 10.42 13.85
N ALA A 630 13.07 11.42 13.38
CA ALA A 630 13.59 12.79 13.36
C ALA A 630 14.10 13.19 14.76
N GLU A 631 15.14 14.03 14.84
CA GLU A 631 15.74 14.50 16.11
C GLU A 631 14.67 14.96 17.11
N GLU A 632 14.92 15.04 18.42
CA GLU A 632 13.87 15.50 19.35
C GLU A 632 13.70 17.03 19.27
N LEU A 633 12.46 17.54 19.28
CA LEU A 633 12.21 18.97 19.51
C LEU A 633 12.58 19.33 20.95
N THR A 634 13.28 20.44 21.11
CA THR A 634 13.66 20.99 22.41
C THR A 634 12.73 22.14 22.82
N LYS A 635 12.81 22.56 24.09
CA LYS A 635 12.10 23.75 24.57
C LYS A 635 12.47 24.99 23.74
N ASP A 636 13.74 25.14 23.38
CA ASP A 636 14.24 26.29 22.62
C ASP A 636 13.67 26.33 21.19
N ASP A 637 13.47 25.17 20.56
CA ASP A 637 12.81 25.07 19.25
C ASP A 637 11.36 25.57 19.34
N LEU A 638 10.64 25.14 20.38
CA LEU A 638 9.25 25.56 20.62
C LEU A 638 9.17 27.06 20.92
N THR A 639 10.08 27.60 21.74
CA THR A 639 10.16 29.04 22.03
C THR A 639 10.51 29.84 20.79
N THR A 640 11.42 29.33 19.94
CA THR A 640 11.76 29.97 18.65
C THR A 640 10.56 30.02 17.73
N ALA A 641 9.76 28.94 17.66
CA ALA A 641 8.52 28.91 16.90
C ALA A 641 7.49 29.94 17.41
N LEU A 642 7.31 30.04 18.73
CA LEU A 642 6.42 31.05 19.33
C LEU A 642 6.85 32.48 18.99
N LYS A 643 8.17 32.75 19.00
CA LYS A 643 8.72 34.05 18.60
C LYS A 643 8.53 34.32 17.10
N ALA A 644 8.73 33.31 16.25
CA ALA A 644 8.52 33.44 14.80
C ALA A 644 7.05 33.68 14.43
N LEU A 645 6.11 33.19 15.24
CA LEU A 645 4.68 33.51 15.14
C LEU A 645 4.33 34.89 15.70
N GLU A 646 5.30 35.61 16.27
CA GLU A 646 5.11 36.90 16.95
C GLU A 646 4.16 36.84 18.15
N VAL A 647 4.06 35.68 18.81
CA VAL A 647 3.29 35.54 20.05
C VAL A 647 3.98 36.36 21.14
N LYS A 648 3.26 37.31 21.74
CA LYS A 648 3.79 38.21 22.77
C LYS A 648 3.57 37.62 24.16
N PRO A 649 4.48 37.87 25.12
CA PRO A 649 4.30 37.43 26.50
C PRO A 649 3.03 37.94 27.21
N THR A 650 2.45 39.04 26.72
CA THR A 650 1.24 39.67 27.26
C THR A 650 -0.05 39.17 26.62
N ASP A 651 0.04 38.29 25.62
CA ASP A 651 -1.14 37.85 24.87
C ASP A 651 -2.06 36.98 25.74
N LYS A 652 -3.35 37.00 25.38
CA LYS A 652 -4.39 36.20 26.01
C LYS A 652 -4.76 35.09 25.03
N LEU A 653 -4.32 33.88 25.34
CA LEU A 653 -4.20 32.79 24.38
C LEU A 653 -5.07 31.59 24.77
N ILE A 654 -5.83 31.06 23.82
CA ILE A 654 -6.32 29.69 23.85
C ILE A 654 -5.43 28.83 22.96
N VAL A 655 -4.91 27.73 23.50
CA VAL A 655 -4.05 26.80 22.74
C VAL A 655 -4.80 25.50 22.48
N HIS A 656 -4.79 25.08 21.22
CA HIS A 656 -5.20 23.75 20.78
C HIS A 656 -4.00 23.04 20.17
N SER A 657 -3.87 21.74 20.40
CA SER A 657 -2.70 21.01 19.93
C SER A 657 -2.98 19.56 19.56
N ALA A 658 -2.39 19.12 18.45
CA ALA A 658 -2.22 17.71 18.12
C ALA A 658 -0.79 17.27 18.47
N TYR A 659 -0.52 16.85 19.71
CA TYR A 659 0.86 16.52 20.17
C TYR A 659 1.63 15.58 19.22
N GLY A 660 0.96 14.56 18.66
CA GLY A 660 1.59 13.64 17.72
C GLY A 660 2.13 14.30 16.44
N SER A 661 1.69 15.52 16.11
CA SER A 661 2.24 16.29 14.99
C SER A 661 3.62 16.85 15.25
N LEU A 662 4.07 16.93 16.50
CA LEU A 662 5.38 17.48 16.88
C LEU A 662 6.52 16.44 16.74
N GLY A 663 6.18 15.16 16.57
CA GLY A 663 7.15 14.08 16.59
C GLY A 663 7.68 13.82 17.99
N ALA A 664 8.96 13.47 18.11
CA ALA A 664 9.60 13.33 19.42
C ALA A 664 9.88 14.71 20.02
N VAL A 665 9.50 14.93 21.28
CA VAL A 665 9.79 16.14 22.05
C VAL A 665 10.58 15.72 23.28
N LYS A 666 11.75 16.34 23.49
CA LYS A 666 12.62 16.06 24.64
C LYS A 666 11.89 16.46 25.92
N GLY A 667 11.70 15.51 26.84
CA GLY A 667 10.91 15.71 28.07
C GLY A 667 9.39 15.58 27.88
N GLY A 668 8.94 15.20 26.68
CA GLY A 668 7.55 14.87 26.40
C GLY A 668 6.61 16.09 26.40
N PRO A 669 5.30 15.89 26.68
CA PRO A 669 4.31 16.97 26.66
C PRO A 669 4.56 18.06 27.72
N ALA A 670 5.22 17.73 28.82
CA ALA A 670 5.57 18.69 29.87
C ALA A 670 6.42 19.83 29.33
N THR A 671 7.38 19.53 28.45
CA THR A 671 8.22 20.55 27.79
C THR A 671 7.42 21.53 26.95
N VAL A 672 6.34 21.07 26.29
CA VAL A 672 5.43 21.95 25.53
C VAL A 672 4.68 22.89 26.47
N VAL A 673 4.17 22.35 27.59
CA VAL A 673 3.50 23.11 28.64
C VAL A 673 4.44 24.16 29.25
N GLU A 674 5.65 23.77 29.61
CA GLU A 674 6.68 24.67 30.16
C GLU A 674 7.03 25.79 29.19
N ALA A 675 7.25 25.49 27.90
CA ALA A 675 7.54 26.50 26.89
C ALA A 675 6.43 27.56 26.80
N LEU A 676 5.16 27.12 26.81
CA LEU A 676 4.00 28.01 26.74
C LEU A 676 3.82 28.84 28.03
N ILE A 677 4.03 28.23 29.20
CA ILE A 677 3.94 28.90 30.50
C ILE A 677 5.05 29.95 30.65
N GLU A 678 6.28 29.62 30.30
CA GLU A 678 7.43 30.53 30.38
C GLU A 678 7.27 31.71 29.40
N HIS A 679 6.77 31.46 28.19
CA HIS A 679 6.61 32.48 27.16
C HIS A 679 5.41 33.41 27.43
N CYS A 680 4.22 32.86 27.69
CA CYS A 680 2.97 33.65 27.81
C CYS A 680 2.32 33.60 29.20
N GLY A 681 2.47 32.51 29.95
CA GLY A 681 1.69 32.26 31.17
C GLY A 681 1.92 33.28 32.29
N LYS A 682 3.14 33.80 32.44
CA LYS A 682 3.48 34.73 33.55
C LYS A 682 2.91 36.14 33.39
N LYS A 683 2.89 36.69 32.18
CA LYS A 683 2.48 38.08 31.91
C LYS A 683 1.09 38.17 31.27
N GLY A 684 0.70 37.22 30.43
CA GLY A 684 -0.59 37.16 29.76
C GLY A 684 -1.60 36.24 30.44
N VAL A 685 -2.48 35.66 29.61
CA VAL A 685 -3.48 34.66 29.99
C VAL A 685 -3.26 33.44 29.09
N LEU A 686 -3.05 32.27 29.69
CA LEU A 686 -2.87 31.02 28.94
C LEU A 686 -4.00 30.06 29.31
N MET A 687 -4.80 29.68 28.31
CA MET A 687 -5.90 28.75 28.43
C MET A 687 -5.71 27.54 27.52
N MET A 688 -6.24 26.39 27.94
CA MET A 688 -6.38 25.20 27.10
C MET A 688 -7.73 24.52 27.35
N PRO A 689 -8.34 23.89 26.34
CA PRO A 689 -9.52 23.09 26.56
C PRO A 689 -9.18 21.86 27.42
N SER A 690 -10.05 21.53 28.37
CA SER A 690 -9.91 20.38 29.26
C SER A 690 -11.17 19.51 29.18
N PHE A 691 -11.67 19.28 27.97
CA PHE A 691 -12.98 18.65 27.75
C PHE A 691 -13.03 17.20 28.24
N ASN A 692 -14.25 16.73 28.53
CA ASN A 692 -14.53 15.38 28.99
C ASN A 692 -15.74 14.80 28.25
N PHE A 693 -15.52 14.40 26.99
CA PHE A 693 -16.53 13.79 26.14
C PHE A 693 -16.97 12.38 26.57
N PRO A 694 -16.10 11.50 27.09
CA PRO A 694 -16.54 10.17 27.50
C PRO A 694 -17.65 10.21 28.54
N PHE A 695 -17.55 11.08 29.56
CA PHE A 695 -18.62 11.28 30.53
C PHE A 695 -19.86 11.95 29.89
N TYR A 696 -19.64 13.00 29.09
CA TYR A 696 -20.69 13.71 28.36
C TYR A 696 -21.47 12.85 27.34
N MET A 697 -20.89 11.75 26.87
CA MET A 697 -21.47 10.85 25.86
C MET A 697 -21.76 9.44 26.39
N HIS A 698 -21.76 9.24 27.71
CA HIS A 698 -22.00 7.94 28.36
C HIS A 698 -21.06 6.81 27.89
N ARG A 699 -19.79 7.15 27.65
CA ARG A 699 -18.71 6.22 27.26
C ARG A 699 -17.73 5.93 28.40
N SER A 700 -18.01 6.39 29.61
CA SER A 700 -17.27 6.05 30.84
C SER A 700 -18.22 5.39 31.84
N ASN A 701 -17.69 4.51 32.68
CA ASN A 701 -18.41 3.92 33.82
C ASN A 701 -18.40 4.86 35.05
N ASP A 702 -17.77 6.02 34.96
CA ASP A 702 -17.72 7.01 36.05
C ASP A 702 -19.09 7.68 36.27
N GLU A 703 -19.51 7.83 37.54
CA GLU A 703 -20.81 8.41 37.90
C GLU A 703 -20.84 9.94 37.91
N TYR A 704 -19.68 10.61 37.90
CA TYR A 704 -19.57 12.07 37.97
C TYR A 704 -18.28 12.60 37.28
N PHE A 705 -18.30 13.87 36.92
CA PHE A 705 -17.11 14.61 36.51
C PHE A 705 -16.34 15.10 37.75
N ASP A 706 -15.17 14.53 38.01
CA ASP A 706 -14.26 15.01 39.07
C ASP A 706 -13.40 16.15 38.52
N LEU A 707 -13.61 17.35 39.07
CA LEU A 707 -12.95 18.56 38.61
C LEU A 707 -11.42 18.44 38.61
N GLN A 708 -10.86 17.82 39.65
CA GLN A 708 -9.42 17.67 39.84
C GLN A 708 -8.88 16.48 39.05
N ASN A 709 -9.55 15.33 39.15
CA ASN A 709 -8.97 14.05 38.73
C ASN A 709 -9.36 13.62 37.32
N THR A 710 -10.54 14.00 36.82
CA THR A 710 -11.00 13.49 35.53
C THR A 710 -10.09 13.97 34.39
N PRO A 711 -9.51 13.05 33.58
CA PRO A 711 -8.63 13.43 32.49
C PRO A 711 -9.26 14.33 31.43
N SER A 712 -8.42 15.06 30.71
CA SER A 712 -8.81 15.72 29.47
C SER A 712 -8.84 14.70 28.34
N CYS A 713 -9.92 14.67 27.56
CA CYS A 713 -10.04 13.77 26.41
C CYS A 713 -9.62 14.41 25.06
N VAL A 714 -9.08 15.63 25.08
CA VAL A 714 -8.78 16.42 23.87
C VAL A 714 -7.30 16.65 23.62
N GLY A 715 -6.43 15.92 24.31
CA GLY A 715 -5.00 15.89 24.00
C GLY A 715 -4.13 15.64 25.21
N VAL A 716 -2.96 15.04 24.98
CA VAL A 716 -1.99 14.75 26.05
C VAL A 716 -1.39 16.04 26.63
N VAL A 717 -1.20 17.08 25.80
CA VAL A 717 -0.67 18.38 26.23
C VAL A 717 -1.68 19.10 27.12
N THR A 718 -2.97 19.04 26.79
CA THR A 718 -4.02 19.65 27.63
C THR A 718 -4.23 18.89 28.93
N ASP A 719 -4.08 17.55 28.90
CA ASP A 719 -4.09 16.71 30.10
C ASP A 719 -2.89 16.99 31.02
N GLU A 720 -1.71 17.22 30.44
CA GLU A 720 -0.51 17.60 31.18
C GLU A 720 -0.64 19.02 31.77
N PHE A 721 -1.15 19.97 30.98
CA PHE A 721 -1.39 21.34 31.42
C PHE A 721 -2.32 21.41 32.63
N ARG A 722 -3.45 20.67 32.64
CA ARG A 722 -4.38 20.70 33.77
C ARG A 722 -3.80 20.16 35.07
N LYS A 723 -2.76 19.31 35.02
CA LYS A 723 -2.10 18.73 36.20
C LYS A 723 -1.09 19.68 36.83
N HIS A 724 -0.72 20.74 36.12
CA HIS A 724 0.22 21.71 36.64
C HIS A 724 -0.37 22.41 37.87
N LYS A 725 0.39 22.47 38.97
CA LYS A 725 -0.06 22.96 40.29
C LYS A 725 -0.68 24.37 40.30
N ASP A 726 -0.26 25.21 39.35
CA ASP A 726 -0.74 26.59 39.20
C ASP A 726 -1.84 26.73 38.13
N VAL A 727 -2.45 25.64 37.67
CA VAL A 727 -3.52 25.63 36.67
C VAL A 727 -4.86 25.30 37.33
N TYR A 728 -5.89 26.04 36.91
CA TYR A 728 -7.25 25.96 37.46
C TYR A 728 -8.23 25.60 36.33
N ARG A 729 -9.25 24.77 36.59
CA ARG A 729 -10.17 24.23 35.57
C ARG A 729 -11.61 24.61 35.86
N SER A 730 -12.37 25.09 34.87
CA SER A 730 -13.79 25.45 35.07
C SER A 730 -14.72 24.26 35.34
N LEU A 731 -15.83 24.52 36.05
CA LEU A 731 -16.89 23.55 36.36
C LEU A 731 -17.82 23.13 35.22
N ASN A 732 -17.59 23.53 33.95
CA ASN A 732 -18.46 23.04 32.88
C ASN A 732 -18.23 21.54 32.66
N PRO A 733 -19.26 20.68 32.84
CA PRO A 733 -19.06 19.22 32.91
C PRO A 733 -18.64 18.57 31.58
N SER A 734 -18.82 19.26 30.45
CA SER A 734 -18.48 18.74 29.12
C SER A 734 -17.35 19.50 28.45
N HIS A 735 -17.39 20.83 28.52
CA HIS A 735 -16.46 21.72 27.81
C HIS A 735 -15.63 22.60 28.74
N SER A 736 -15.16 22.05 29.86
CA SER A 736 -14.29 22.81 30.77
C SER A 736 -13.02 23.34 30.08
N ILE A 737 -12.59 24.53 30.50
CA ILE A 737 -11.37 25.22 30.10
C ILE A 737 -10.47 25.32 31.33
N ALA A 738 -9.19 25.02 31.14
CA ALA A 738 -8.14 25.21 32.13
C ALA A 738 -7.38 26.53 31.86
N VAL A 739 -6.97 27.24 32.92
CA VAL A 739 -6.24 28.51 32.86
C VAL A 739 -5.05 28.51 33.82
N TYR A 740 -3.92 29.04 33.37
CA TYR A 740 -2.72 29.17 34.19
C TYR A 740 -2.73 30.43 35.07
N GLY A 741 -2.38 30.25 36.34
CA GLY A 741 -2.13 31.28 37.35
C GLY A 741 -3.38 31.72 38.10
N LYS A 742 -3.30 31.78 39.45
CA LYS A 742 -4.41 32.18 40.34
C LYS A 742 -5.02 33.54 39.99
N LYS A 743 -4.18 34.49 39.54
CA LYS A 743 -4.62 35.82 39.07
C LYS A 743 -5.64 35.76 37.91
N ASN A 744 -5.65 34.65 37.15
CA ASN A 744 -6.52 34.43 36.00
C ASN A 744 -7.72 33.52 36.33
N PHE A 745 -7.98 33.18 37.60
CA PHE A 745 -9.11 32.33 37.98
C PHE A 745 -10.47 32.92 37.57
N HIS A 746 -10.61 34.25 37.63
CA HIS A 746 -11.84 34.97 37.27
C HIS A 746 -12.33 34.73 35.83
N TRP A 747 -11.44 34.25 34.94
CA TRP A 747 -11.80 33.94 33.55
C TRP A 747 -12.70 32.71 33.45
N ILE A 748 -12.58 31.77 34.39
CA ILE A 748 -13.24 30.47 34.36
C ILE A 748 -14.24 30.26 35.50
N LYS A 749 -14.22 31.13 36.53
CA LYS A 749 -15.02 31.02 37.77
C LYS A 749 -16.49 30.71 37.51
N ASP A 750 -17.14 31.47 36.62
CA ASP A 750 -18.60 31.43 36.42
C ASP A 750 -19.05 30.50 35.28
N HIS A 751 -18.17 29.65 34.75
CA HIS A 751 -18.46 28.91 33.51
C HIS A 751 -19.66 27.94 33.64
N HIS A 752 -19.95 27.44 34.85
CA HIS A 752 -21.15 26.65 35.17
C HIS A 752 -22.42 27.50 35.29
N CYS A 753 -22.30 28.82 35.38
CA CYS A 753 -23.39 29.79 35.47
C CYS A 753 -23.66 30.52 34.14
N THR A 754 -22.95 30.20 33.07
CA THR A 754 -23.16 30.80 31.74
C THR A 754 -23.66 29.76 30.74
N LEU A 755 -23.91 30.19 29.50
CA LEU A 755 -23.95 29.28 28.36
C LEU A 755 -22.56 28.66 28.14
N THR A 756 -22.51 27.39 27.73
CA THR A 756 -21.27 26.61 27.53
C THR A 756 -20.25 27.30 26.63
N MET A 757 -20.68 27.91 25.53
CA MET A 757 -19.83 28.72 24.65
C MET A 757 -20.49 30.08 24.39
N GLY A 758 -21.06 30.71 25.41
CA GLY A 758 -21.66 32.05 25.26
C GLY A 758 -20.66 33.20 25.25
N GLN A 759 -21.15 34.43 25.11
CA GLN A 759 -20.34 35.65 25.15
C GLN A 759 -19.68 35.88 26.53
N ASP A 760 -20.22 35.27 27.59
CA ASP A 760 -19.68 35.30 28.97
C ASP A 760 -18.96 34.00 29.37
N SER A 761 -18.86 33.02 28.46
CA SER A 761 -18.01 31.84 28.64
C SER A 761 -16.52 32.25 28.63
N PRO A 762 -15.58 31.39 29.07
CA PRO A 762 -14.15 31.71 29.07
C PRO A 762 -13.63 32.18 27.69
N LEU A 763 -14.06 31.54 26.60
CA LEU A 763 -13.65 31.91 25.24
C LEU A 763 -14.35 33.19 24.73
N GLY A 764 -15.60 33.45 25.17
CA GLY A 764 -16.29 34.71 24.89
C GLY A 764 -15.65 35.90 25.63
N LYS A 765 -15.29 35.71 26.90
CA LYS A 765 -14.47 36.67 27.67
C LYS A 765 -13.13 36.91 26.98
N LEU A 766 -12.47 35.84 26.51
CA LEU A 766 -11.18 35.91 25.82
C LEU A 766 -11.27 36.75 24.54
N GLU A 767 -12.32 36.58 23.74
CA GLU A 767 -12.59 37.42 22.58
C GLU A 767 -12.80 38.89 22.95
N LYS A 768 -13.68 39.19 23.93
CA LYS A 768 -13.94 40.58 24.37
C LYS A 768 -12.66 41.32 24.77
N ALA A 769 -11.67 40.56 25.24
CA ALA A 769 -10.40 41.08 25.70
C ALA A 769 -9.30 41.08 24.62
N ASP A 770 -9.67 41.03 23.34
CA ASP A 770 -8.74 40.98 22.20
C ASP A 770 -7.80 39.77 22.21
N GLY A 771 -8.31 38.60 22.61
CA GLY A 771 -7.56 37.36 22.68
C GLY A 771 -7.31 36.67 21.33
N TYR A 772 -6.43 35.68 21.37
CA TYR A 772 -5.89 34.95 20.22
C TYR A 772 -6.04 33.44 20.39
N ALA A 773 -5.99 32.72 19.28
CA ALA A 773 -5.83 31.27 19.25
C ALA A 773 -4.46 30.89 18.68
N LEU A 774 -3.82 29.92 19.31
CA LEU A 774 -2.67 29.19 18.78
C LEU A 774 -3.11 27.75 18.47
N MET A 775 -3.07 27.38 17.20
CA MET A 775 -3.39 26.03 16.74
C MET A 775 -2.10 25.31 16.36
N ILE A 776 -1.77 24.24 17.09
CA ILE A 776 -0.64 23.35 16.78
C ILE A 776 -1.19 22.16 15.98
N ASN A 777 -1.14 22.26 14.66
CA ASN A 777 -1.56 21.25 13.67
C ASN A 777 -2.93 20.62 13.91
N CYS A 778 -3.91 21.41 14.34
CA CYS A 778 -5.28 20.96 14.59
C CYS A 778 -6.33 21.98 14.11
N PRO A 779 -6.34 22.35 12.81
CA PRO A 779 -7.26 23.36 12.27
C PRO A 779 -8.74 22.96 12.41
N ASP A 780 -9.03 21.67 12.54
CA ASP A 780 -10.37 21.12 12.79
C ASP A 780 -10.91 21.37 14.20
N SER A 781 -10.05 21.81 15.13
CA SER A 781 -10.35 21.81 16.57
C SER A 781 -10.55 23.21 17.15
N VAL A 782 -10.81 24.23 16.33
CA VAL A 782 -11.02 25.61 16.80
C VAL A 782 -12.34 25.71 17.60
N THR A 783 -12.29 25.47 18.90
CA THR A 783 -13.50 25.44 19.75
C THR A 783 -14.22 26.78 19.84
N PHE A 784 -13.50 27.89 19.56
CA PHE A 784 -14.08 29.23 19.52
C PHE A 784 -15.20 29.38 18.47
N MET A 785 -15.25 28.52 17.45
CA MET A 785 -16.35 28.50 16.48
C MET A 785 -17.72 28.44 17.17
N HIS A 786 -17.82 27.71 18.29
CA HIS A 786 -19.05 27.55 19.03
C HIS A 786 -19.50 28.82 19.74
N VAL A 787 -18.57 29.75 20.06
CA VAL A 787 -18.91 31.08 20.56
C VAL A 787 -19.63 31.88 19.48
N VAL A 788 -19.14 31.79 18.24
CA VAL A 788 -19.77 32.43 17.09
C VAL A 788 -21.16 31.83 16.84
N GLU A 789 -21.32 30.51 16.91
CA GLU A 789 -22.62 29.85 16.74
C GLU A 789 -23.63 30.29 17.83
N MET A 790 -23.27 30.18 19.11
CA MET A 790 -24.20 30.54 20.19
C MET A 790 -24.60 32.02 20.17
N THR A 791 -23.66 32.90 19.84
CA THR A 791 -23.94 34.35 19.75
C THR A 791 -24.68 34.77 18.48
N ASN A 792 -24.76 33.90 17.46
CA ASN A 792 -25.65 34.07 16.31
C ASN A 792 -26.95 33.25 16.44
N HIS A 793 -27.26 32.77 17.65
CA HIS A 793 -28.50 32.05 17.97
C HIS A 793 -28.76 30.81 17.10
N THR A 794 -27.72 30.04 16.79
CA THR A 794 -27.88 28.78 16.07
C THR A 794 -28.71 27.78 16.88
N HIS A 795 -29.79 27.25 16.29
CA HIS A 795 -30.73 26.38 17.00
C HIS A 795 -30.23 24.94 17.22
N CYS A 796 -29.14 24.54 16.57
CA CYS A 796 -28.60 23.18 16.67
C CYS A 796 -27.87 22.88 18.00
N LEU A 797 -27.63 23.91 18.82
CA LEU A 797 -27.00 23.79 20.14
C LEU A 797 -28.02 24.20 21.21
N GLY A 798 -28.19 23.35 22.22
CA GLY A 798 -29.14 23.59 23.30
C GLY A 798 -28.62 24.60 24.32
N LEU A 799 -29.50 25.47 24.83
CA LEU A 799 -29.14 26.46 25.84
C LEU A 799 -29.28 25.83 27.24
N ARG A 800 -28.19 25.27 27.77
CA ARG A 800 -28.18 24.63 29.11
C ARG A 800 -29.24 23.51 29.28
N THR A 801 -29.39 22.69 28.24
CA THR A 801 -30.42 21.64 28.14
C THR A 801 -29.91 20.24 28.48
N GLU A 802 -28.71 20.09 29.04
CA GLU A 802 -28.23 18.82 29.58
C GLU A 802 -27.69 19.00 31.01
N GLU A 803 -27.90 18.00 31.87
CA GLU A 803 -27.45 17.97 33.28
C GLU A 803 -26.47 16.85 33.53
N PHE A 804 -25.39 17.14 34.26
CA PHE A 804 -24.45 16.12 34.69
C PHE A 804 -24.01 16.33 36.14
N LYS A 805 -23.61 15.24 36.80
CA LYS A 805 -23.03 15.27 38.14
C LYS A 805 -21.57 15.71 38.10
N VAL A 806 -21.19 16.62 38.99
CA VAL A 806 -19.84 17.15 39.13
C VAL A 806 -19.41 17.05 40.58
N LYS A 807 -18.23 16.49 40.82
CA LYS A 807 -17.60 16.49 42.14
C LYS A 807 -16.75 17.74 42.30
N LEU A 808 -17.12 18.55 43.28
CA LEU A 808 -16.45 19.80 43.66
C LEU A 808 -15.13 19.50 44.42
N PRO A 809 -14.22 20.50 44.54
CA PRO A 809 -12.97 20.34 45.28
C PRO A 809 -13.14 19.93 46.75
N ASP A 810 -14.26 20.32 47.37
CA ASP A 810 -14.62 19.97 48.76
C ASP A 810 -15.21 18.55 48.89
N GLY A 811 -15.36 17.82 47.78
CA GLY A 811 -15.88 16.47 47.73
C GLY A 811 -17.40 16.35 47.51
N ARG A 812 -18.17 17.45 47.54
CA ARG A 812 -19.62 17.41 47.26
C ARG A 812 -19.88 17.06 45.80
N ILE A 813 -20.97 16.33 45.56
CA ILE A 813 -21.46 15.99 44.21
C ILE A 813 -22.70 16.83 43.93
N GLU A 814 -22.60 17.70 42.93
CA GLU A 814 -23.64 18.64 42.55
C GLU A 814 -24.09 18.44 41.09
N SER A 815 -25.31 18.83 40.77
CA SER A 815 -25.80 18.85 39.39
C SER A 815 -25.40 20.17 38.69
N VAL A 816 -24.72 20.09 37.55
CA VAL A 816 -24.33 21.26 36.74
C VAL A 816 -24.90 21.15 35.33
N ARG A 817 -25.30 22.29 34.74
CA ARG A 817 -25.82 22.34 33.36
C ARG A 817 -24.72 22.53 32.33
N THR A 818 -24.97 22.00 31.15
CA THR A 818 -24.25 22.33 29.92
C THR A 818 -25.22 22.28 28.72
N TRP A 819 -24.72 22.57 27.52
CA TRP A 819 -25.54 22.60 26.31
C TRP A 819 -26.04 21.21 25.88
N GLY A 820 -27.06 21.22 25.03
CA GLY A 820 -27.40 20.06 24.20
C GLY A 820 -26.52 20.05 22.97
N TRP A 821 -25.72 19.00 22.77
CA TRP A 821 -24.91 18.89 21.54
C TRP A 821 -25.80 18.61 20.34
N ARG A 822 -25.41 19.08 19.16
CA ARG A 822 -26.18 18.87 17.93
C ARG A 822 -26.34 17.39 17.57
N GLY A 823 -27.50 17.01 17.06
CA GLY A 823 -27.82 15.64 16.63
C GLY A 823 -27.35 15.25 15.22
N GLY A 824 -26.57 16.09 14.54
CA GLY A 824 -26.15 15.87 13.16
C GLY A 824 -24.93 16.72 12.74
N SER A 825 -24.43 16.53 11.52
CA SER A 825 -23.26 17.24 11.00
C SER A 825 -23.54 18.72 10.72
N CYS A 826 -22.54 19.57 10.92
CA CYS A 826 -22.64 21.00 10.62
C CYS A 826 -22.35 21.28 9.15
N ALA A 827 -23.36 21.71 8.37
CA ALA A 827 -23.16 22.13 6.98
C ALA A 827 -22.41 23.48 6.85
N ALA A 828 -22.45 24.33 7.89
CA ALA A 828 -21.81 25.64 7.90
C ALA A 828 -20.31 25.58 8.16
N TYR A 829 -19.82 24.48 8.71
CA TYR A 829 -18.41 24.33 9.03
C TYR A 829 -17.60 23.95 7.79
N ASN A 830 -16.81 24.91 7.30
CA ASN A 830 -15.86 24.71 6.21
C ASN A 830 -14.51 25.35 6.60
N LYS A 831 -13.63 24.56 7.22
CA LYS A 831 -12.33 25.03 7.71
C LYS A 831 -11.48 25.67 6.61
N ASN A 832 -11.46 25.09 5.42
CA ASN A 832 -10.64 25.56 4.31
C ASN A 832 -11.07 26.96 3.89
N ALA A 833 -12.38 27.20 3.78
CA ALA A 833 -12.90 28.54 3.48
C ALA A 833 -12.53 29.57 4.56
N ILE A 834 -12.57 29.18 5.84
CA ILE A 834 -12.25 30.05 6.98
C ILE A 834 -10.76 30.42 6.98
N PHE A 835 -9.86 29.43 6.95
CA PHE A 835 -8.42 29.68 6.97
C PHE A 835 -7.93 30.38 5.68
N ASN A 836 -8.51 30.07 4.52
CA ASN A 836 -8.19 30.78 3.28
C ASN A 836 -8.63 32.25 3.34
N TYR A 837 -9.74 32.55 4.01
CA TYR A 837 -10.15 33.94 4.24
C TYR A 837 -9.11 34.68 5.09
N LEU A 838 -8.64 34.07 6.20
CA LEU A 838 -7.63 34.67 7.06
C LEU A 838 -6.31 34.91 6.31
N ARG A 839 -5.82 33.91 5.57
CA ARG A 839 -4.60 34.01 4.75
C ARG A 839 -4.71 35.12 3.71
N LYS A 840 -5.82 35.17 2.96
CA LYS A 840 -6.05 36.18 1.92
C LYS A 840 -6.01 37.62 2.44
N HIS A 841 -6.34 37.85 3.70
CA HIS A 841 -6.39 39.18 4.31
C HIS A 841 -5.20 39.46 5.24
N GLY A 842 -4.22 38.57 5.34
CA GLY A 842 -3.08 38.74 6.26
C GLY A 842 -3.45 38.74 7.74
N LEU A 843 -4.51 38.01 8.12
CA LEU A 843 -5.05 37.96 9.49
C LEU A 843 -4.58 36.74 10.31
N ILE A 844 -3.58 36.03 9.80
CA ILE A 844 -3.02 34.82 10.38
C ILE A 844 -1.52 34.80 10.14
N THR A 845 -0.77 34.45 11.18
CA THR A 845 0.66 34.17 11.10
C THR A 845 0.85 32.66 11.19
N GLU A 846 1.66 32.10 10.30
CA GLU A 846 1.89 30.66 10.20
C GLU A 846 3.39 30.36 10.21
N VAL A 847 3.79 29.32 10.93
CA VAL A 847 5.17 28.79 10.88
C VAL A 847 5.13 27.28 10.78
N MET A 848 6.07 26.72 10.01
CA MET A 848 6.31 25.28 9.99
C MET A 848 7.37 24.93 11.03
N VAL A 849 6.99 24.18 12.06
CA VAL A 849 7.92 23.55 12.99
C VAL A 849 8.11 22.12 12.54
N ARG A 850 9.15 21.90 11.73
CA ARG A 850 9.35 20.65 10.97
C ARG A 850 8.14 20.38 10.06
N HIS A 851 7.38 19.33 10.34
CA HIS A 851 6.17 18.96 9.61
C HIS A 851 4.88 19.47 10.28
N SER A 852 4.96 20.08 11.47
CA SER A 852 3.80 20.60 12.19
C SER A 852 3.50 22.04 11.76
N LEU A 853 2.34 22.29 11.16
CA LEU A 853 1.87 23.65 10.89
C LEU A 853 1.35 24.29 12.18
N TRP A 854 1.91 25.44 12.55
CA TRP A 854 1.42 26.22 13.68
C TRP A 854 0.78 27.50 13.16
N GLN A 855 -0.39 27.83 13.71
CA GLN A 855 -1.21 28.94 13.25
C GLN A 855 -1.57 29.85 14.41
N TYR A 856 -1.35 31.14 14.24
CA TYR A 856 -1.64 32.16 15.24
C TYR A 856 -2.55 33.24 14.65
N PHE A 857 -3.71 33.46 15.26
CA PHE A 857 -4.69 34.43 14.78
C PHE A 857 -5.57 35.00 15.89
N LYS A 858 -6.12 36.18 15.66
CA LYS A 858 -7.02 36.85 16.59
C LYS A 858 -8.42 36.24 16.53
N LEU A 859 -9.07 36.02 17.68
CA LEU A 859 -10.40 35.41 17.74
C LEU A 859 -11.45 36.24 16.99
N SER A 860 -11.38 37.57 17.09
CA SER A 860 -12.29 38.48 16.38
C SER A 860 -12.20 38.35 14.85
N ASP A 861 -11.03 38.01 14.31
CA ASP A 861 -10.83 37.82 12.88
C ASP A 861 -11.34 36.45 12.43
N TYR A 862 -11.13 35.41 13.24
CA TYR A 862 -11.77 34.11 13.04
C TYR A 862 -13.30 34.23 13.06
N ARG A 863 -13.87 35.03 13.99
CA ARG A 863 -15.31 35.32 14.00
C ARG A 863 -15.76 35.91 12.67
N LYS A 864 -15.10 36.95 12.16
CA LYS A 864 -15.45 37.56 10.85
C LYS A 864 -15.45 36.52 9.72
N ALA A 865 -14.45 35.64 9.71
CA ALA A 865 -14.32 34.58 8.71
C ALA A 865 -15.47 33.56 8.82
N TYR A 866 -15.76 33.09 10.03
CA TYR A 866 -16.74 32.03 10.28
C TYR A 866 -18.20 32.51 10.23
N THR A 867 -18.50 33.73 10.69
CA THR A 867 -19.84 34.32 10.62
C THR A 867 -20.38 34.35 9.18
N LYS A 868 -19.52 34.55 8.17
CA LYS A 868 -19.94 34.49 6.76
C LYS A 868 -20.48 33.11 6.36
N ALA A 869 -19.92 32.04 6.91
CA ALA A 869 -20.39 30.68 6.66
C ALA A 869 -21.69 30.39 7.44
N VAL A 870 -21.75 30.81 8.71
CA VAL A 870 -22.94 30.68 9.57
C VAL A 870 -24.15 31.42 9.00
N LEU A 871 -23.97 32.61 8.44
CA LEU A 871 -25.03 33.43 7.85
C LEU A 871 -25.28 33.15 6.35
N CYS A 872 -24.64 32.12 5.77
CA CYS A 872 -24.85 31.76 4.37
C CYS A 872 -26.23 31.12 4.15
N GLY A 873 -26.97 31.50 3.10
CA GLY A 873 -28.29 30.91 2.80
C GLY A 873 -28.24 29.43 2.43
N LYS A 874 -27.20 28.96 1.72
CA LYS A 874 -27.10 27.59 1.18
C LYS A 874 -26.51 26.58 2.17
N PHE A 875 -25.57 27.02 3.01
CA PHE A 875 -24.82 26.15 3.92
C PHE A 875 -24.84 26.63 5.38
N GLY A 876 -25.39 27.81 5.66
CA GLY A 876 -25.44 28.39 6.99
C GLY A 876 -26.63 27.94 7.84
N CYS A 877 -26.75 28.54 9.01
CA CYS A 877 -27.68 28.11 10.06
C CYS A 877 -29.15 28.47 9.79
N MET A 878 -29.42 29.39 8.85
CA MET A 878 -30.80 29.80 8.52
C MET A 878 -31.65 28.68 7.91
N GLN A 879 -31.04 27.72 7.22
CA GLN A 879 -31.71 26.55 6.63
C GLN A 879 -31.31 25.24 7.31
N CYS A 880 -30.59 25.31 8.43
CA CYS A 880 -30.18 24.12 9.16
C CYS A 880 -31.42 23.43 9.74
N LYS A 881 -31.47 22.10 9.63
CA LYS A 881 -32.52 21.26 10.22
C LYS A 881 -32.03 20.47 11.44
N VAL A 882 -30.76 20.65 11.80
CA VAL A 882 -30.14 19.91 12.90
C VAL A 882 -30.59 20.53 14.21
N LEU A 883 -31.20 19.72 15.07
CA LEU A 883 -31.60 20.11 16.42
C LEU A 883 -30.61 19.55 17.46
N PRO A 884 -30.64 20.04 18.71
CA PRO A 884 -29.92 19.41 19.81
C PRO A 884 -30.38 17.96 19.98
N ARG A 885 -29.44 17.08 20.28
CA ARG A 885 -29.70 15.67 20.57
C ARG A 885 -30.61 15.52 21.78
N GLN A 886 -31.28 14.37 21.87
CA GLN A 886 -32.04 13.94 23.04
C GLN A 886 -31.33 12.73 23.64
N VAL A 887 -30.92 12.83 24.90
CA VAL A 887 -30.19 11.81 25.67
C VAL A 887 -30.76 11.73 27.08
N GLN A 888 -30.36 10.73 27.87
CA GLN A 888 -30.85 10.57 29.25
C GLN A 888 -30.60 11.80 30.13
N SER A 889 -29.50 12.51 29.90
CA SER A 889 -29.16 13.75 30.61
C SER A 889 -29.92 14.99 30.11
N THR A 890 -30.79 14.87 29.09
CA THR A 890 -31.54 16.00 28.55
C THR A 890 -32.60 16.50 29.53
N VAL A 891 -32.63 17.82 29.72
CA VAL A 891 -33.49 18.53 30.68
C VAL A 891 -34.08 19.79 30.05
N ILE A 892 -35.12 20.34 30.68
CA ILE A 892 -35.65 21.66 30.30
C ILE A 892 -34.59 22.73 30.58
N SER A 893 -34.41 23.65 29.63
CA SER A 893 -33.48 24.77 29.77
C SER A 893 -33.80 25.65 30.99
N ASP A 894 -32.79 25.85 31.83
CA ASP A 894 -32.80 26.82 32.92
C ASP A 894 -32.28 28.21 32.50
N TRP A 895 -32.07 28.44 31.20
CA TRP A 895 -31.59 29.72 30.66
C TRP A 895 -32.74 30.66 30.34
N ASP A 896 -32.64 31.92 30.79
CA ASP A 896 -33.49 33.02 30.37
C ASP A 896 -32.84 33.74 29.18
N SER A 897 -33.30 33.44 27.97
CA SER A 897 -32.76 34.05 26.75
C SER A 897 -33.06 35.55 26.62
N GLN A 898 -34.08 36.08 27.32
CA GLN A 898 -34.39 37.51 27.29
C GLN A 898 -33.46 38.30 28.21
N LYS A 899 -33.18 37.75 29.40
CA LYS A 899 -32.28 38.38 30.39
C LYS A 899 -30.82 37.96 30.24
N ASN A 900 -30.54 36.98 29.39
CA ASN A 900 -29.22 36.38 29.16
C ASN A 900 -28.56 35.91 30.48
N CYS A 901 -29.34 35.23 31.33
CA CYS A 901 -28.90 34.75 32.63
C CYS A 901 -29.54 33.40 32.99
N VAL A 902 -29.04 32.75 34.03
CA VAL A 902 -29.68 31.57 34.61
C VAL A 902 -30.96 32.00 35.33
N LYS A 903 -32.05 31.22 35.16
CA LYS A 903 -33.31 31.45 35.86
C LYS A 903 -33.10 31.27 37.37
N SER A 904 -33.73 32.12 38.18
CA SER A 904 -33.71 32.00 39.64
C SER A 904 -34.29 30.68 40.17
N SER A 905 -35.09 29.98 39.35
CA SER A 905 -35.67 28.67 39.65
C SER A 905 -34.77 27.48 39.29
N THR A 906 -33.49 27.71 38.94
CA THR A 906 -32.60 26.61 38.58
C THR A 906 -32.35 25.69 39.77
N SER A 907 -32.39 24.38 39.52
CA SER A 907 -31.97 23.36 40.49
C SER A 907 -30.49 22.98 40.36
N ALA A 908 -29.79 23.55 39.37
CA ALA A 908 -28.37 23.29 39.17
C ALA A 908 -27.52 24.17 40.08
N PHE A 909 -26.34 23.68 40.46
CA PHE A 909 -25.39 24.42 41.25
C PHE A 909 -24.90 25.67 40.50
N THR A 910 -25.03 26.81 41.17
CA THR A 910 -24.57 28.13 40.71
C THR A 910 -23.67 28.83 41.74
N GLY A 911 -23.30 28.11 42.80
CA GLY A 911 -22.48 28.65 43.89
C GLY A 911 -21.01 28.79 43.52
N ASP A 912 -20.26 29.40 44.44
CA ASP A 912 -18.81 29.49 44.35
C ASP A 912 -18.16 28.13 44.67
N TRP A 913 -17.06 27.85 43.97
CA TRP A 913 -16.23 26.68 44.13
C TRP A 913 -14.79 27.17 44.10
N GLU A 914 -14.15 27.21 45.25
CA GLU A 914 -12.73 27.53 45.30
C GLU A 914 -11.92 26.25 45.11
N ALA A 915 -10.89 26.35 44.27
CA ALA A 915 -9.99 25.27 43.87
C ALA A 915 -8.82 25.11 44.84
#